data_AF-A0A399Q245-F1
#
_entry.id   AF-A0A399Q245-F1
#
_cell.length_a   1.000
_cell.length_b   1.000
_cell.length_c   1.000
_cell.angle_alpha   90.00
_cell.angle_beta   90.00
_cell.angle_gamma   90.00
#
_symmetry.space_group_name_H-M   'P 1'
#
loop_
_entity.id
_entity.type
_entity.pdbx_description
1 polymer ?
#
loop_
_entity_poly.entity_id
_entity_poly.type
_entity_poly.pdbx_seq_one_letter_code
_entity_poly.pdbx_strand_id
1 'polypeptide(L)'
;MKFDTPAATNPIDQLKVIGKPADRIEGPLKTSGQAPYAYEQHEAAKNQAYGVMVGAAIAKGRITRMDLDEAHAAAGVLAIVTAANAGKLGKGKYNAAHLLAGPEVQHYHQAVALVVAETFEQARAAAQLVHVEYATDKGQFELAAVRDQGKEPKEELPDVKHGDFATAFAAAPVQFDQTYSTPDQSHAMMEPHATLAAWQGDELTLWTSNQMIAWSVGDIAATLGLPKEKVRLISPYIGGGFGGKLFIRADSILAALGARLANRPVKVALARPQIANNTTHRPATIQRIRMGATADGKLTAIAHEGWSGNLAEGKVEVAAQPSQLLYAGENRLVTMRLAPLDLPEGNAMRAPGETPGLMVLEIAMDEMAEKLKLDPIQFRILNDTQVDPVKTERPFSQRRLIECLQTGAEHFGWDKRNATPGTRREGRWLIGMGVAAAIRNNLLVKSGARVRLERDGKITVETDMTDIGTGSYTIIAQTAAEMMGVGLEDVVVHLGDSSFPVSSGSGGQFGANCSTAGVYAACMKLREAVTTKLGMTEGDAVFADGQVQLGNKQVPLRNAAQNGAIEAEDSIEFADLAKQYQQSTFGAHFVEVAVDAATGEVRVRRMLAVCAAGRILNPKSARSQVIGAMTMGVGAALMEELAVDKRLGFFVNHDLAGYEVPVHADIPHQEVIFLDENDPISSPMKAKGVGELGICGVSAAVANAIYNATGARVREYPITLDKILDSLPTMI
;
A
#
# COMPACT_ATOMS: atom_id res chain seq x y z
N MET A 1 1.51 25.17 -9.88
CA MET A 1 2.07 24.71 -11.17
C MET A 1 1.13 23.69 -11.82
N LYS A 2 0.81 23.83 -13.12
CA LYS A 2 0.03 22.85 -13.88
C LYS A 2 0.96 22.04 -14.79
N PHE A 3 0.86 20.71 -14.75
CA PHE A 3 1.65 19.78 -15.54
C PHE A 3 0.78 19.16 -16.63
N ASP A 4 0.82 19.75 -17.82
CA ASP A 4 0.05 19.35 -19.00
C ASP A 4 0.91 19.04 -20.24
N THR A 5 2.22 19.19 -20.13
CA THR A 5 3.19 18.86 -21.17
C THR A 5 4.33 18.02 -20.59
N PRO A 6 4.97 17.15 -21.40
CA PRO A 6 6.11 16.35 -20.94
C PRO A 6 7.23 17.22 -20.37
N ALA A 7 7.86 16.75 -19.29
CA ALA A 7 8.94 17.46 -18.64
C ALA A 7 10.17 17.60 -19.56
N ALA A 8 10.57 18.84 -19.82
CA ALA A 8 11.86 19.16 -20.45
C ALA A 8 13.03 18.93 -19.48
N THR A 9 14.25 19.28 -19.91
CA THR A 9 15.40 19.37 -19.00
C THR A 9 15.12 20.40 -17.92
N ASN A 10 15.34 20.04 -16.65
CA ASN A 10 15.10 20.89 -15.50
C ASN A 10 16.15 20.67 -14.39
N PRO A 11 16.16 21.46 -13.30
CA PRO A 11 17.20 21.37 -12.29
C PRO A 11 17.39 19.98 -11.65
N ILE A 12 16.35 19.13 -11.60
CA ILE A 12 16.40 17.77 -11.06
C ILE A 12 17.32 16.86 -11.90
N ASP A 13 17.50 17.16 -13.19
CA ASP A 13 18.34 16.36 -14.09
C ASP A 13 19.84 16.47 -13.77
N GLN A 14 20.25 17.37 -12.88
CA GLN A 14 21.62 17.47 -12.39
C GLN A 14 22.04 16.27 -11.53
N LEU A 15 21.10 15.64 -10.81
CA LEU A 15 21.31 14.45 -9.97
C LEU A 15 22.52 14.58 -9.02
N LYS A 16 22.73 15.76 -8.43
CA LYS A 16 23.82 16.02 -7.48
C LYS A 16 23.48 15.42 -6.11
N VAL A 17 22.24 15.62 -5.67
CA VAL A 17 21.71 15.18 -4.38
C VAL A 17 20.60 14.14 -4.58
N ILE A 18 19.61 14.42 -5.43
CA ILE A 18 18.55 13.47 -5.76
C ILE A 18 19.09 12.36 -6.67
N GLY A 19 18.56 11.14 -6.53
CA GLY A 19 19.09 9.95 -7.18
C GLY A 19 20.31 9.34 -6.47
N LYS A 20 20.86 10.00 -5.44
CA LYS A 20 21.93 9.43 -4.60
C LYS A 20 21.36 8.55 -3.48
N PRO A 21 22.09 7.51 -3.05
CA PRO A 21 21.66 6.58 -1.99
C PRO A 21 21.89 7.19 -0.59
N ALA A 22 21.38 8.40 -0.34
CA ALA A 22 21.53 9.11 0.93
C ALA A 22 20.93 8.32 2.10
N ASP A 23 21.53 8.44 3.29
CA ASP A 23 20.95 7.91 4.53
C ASP A 23 19.61 8.58 4.84
N ARG A 24 18.78 7.86 5.59
CA ARG A 24 17.51 8.39 6.08
C ARG A 24 17.78 9.53 7.05
N ILE A 25 17.27 10.72 6.79
CA ILE A 25 17.51 11.89 7.66
C ILE A 25 16.77 11.71 8.99
N GLU A 26 15.68 10.95 8.98
CA GLU A 26 14.95 10.54 10.18
C GLU A 26 15.53 9.28 10.85
N GLY A 27 16.59 8.69 10.25
CA GLY A 27 17.26 7.50 10.75
C GLY A 27 17.75 7.63 12.20
N PRO A 28 18.49 8.68 12.58
CA PRO A 28 18.96 8.88 13.95
C PRO A 28 17.85 8.87 15.00
N LEU A 29 16.67 9.44 14.70
CA LEU A 29 15.54 9.43 15.63
C LEU A 29 14.93 8.02 15.75
N LYS A 30 14.76 7.32 14.62
CA LYS A 30 14.19 5.97 14.59
C LYS A 30 15.10 4.92 15.24
N THR A 31 16.42 5.06 15.14
CA THR A 31 17.37 4.09 15.72
C THR A 31 17.71 4.35 17.19
N SER A 32 17.32 5.51 17.73
CA SER A 32 17.56 5.88 19.13
C SER A 32 16.30 5.90 20.01
N GLY A 33 15.14 5.52 19.45
CA GLY A 33 13.86 5.54 20.17
C GLY A 33 13.34 6.94 20.46
N GLN A 34 13.68 7.93 19.62
CA GLN A 34 13.34 9.35 19.81
C GLN A 34 12.35 9.88 18.76
N ALA A 35 11.90 9.04 17.82
CA ALA A 35 10.82 9.41 16.89
C ALA A 35 9.46 9.13 17.56
N PRO A 36 8.68 10.15 17.97
CA PRO A 36 7.44 9.92 18.71
C PRO A 36 6.32 9.42 17.80
N TYR A 37 5.89 8.18 18.00
CA TYR A 37 4.70 7.60 17.38
C TYR A 37 3.42 8.07 18.09
N ALA A 38 2.24 7.69 17.59
CA ALA A 38 0.97 8.27 18.02
C ALA A 38 0.69 8.14 19.53
N TYR A 39 1.08 7.02 20.15
CA TYR A 39 0.85 6.74 21.57
C TYR A 39 1.94 7.30 22.51
N GLU A 40 2.99 7.90 21.94
CA GLU A 40 4.21 8.37 22.62
C GLU A 40 4.25 9.90 22.77
N GLN A 41 3.15 10.58 22.44
CA GLN A 41 3.02 12.04 22.43
C GLN A 41 2.84 12.63 23.83
N HIS A 42 3.70 12.23 24.79
CA HIS A 42 3.57 12.58 26.20
C HIS A 42 3.60 14.08 26.47
N GLU A 43 4.42 14.82 25.72
CA GLU A 43 4.58 16.28 25.87
C GLU A 43 3.50 17.08 25.14
N ALA A 44 2.75 16.45 24.22
CA ALA A 44 1.79 17.13 23.36
C ALA A 44 0.53 17.58 24.11
N ALA A 45 0.16 16.87 25.18
CA ALA A 45 -0.94 17.23 26.07
C ALA A 45 -0.67 16.72 27.49
N LYS A 46 -0.92 17.56 28.51
CA LYS A 46 -0.73 17.19 29.92
C LYS A 46 -1.89 16.34 30.43
N ASN A 47 -1.64 15.54 31.46
CA ASN A 47 -2.65 14.70 32.13
C ASN A 47 -3.42 13.88 31.10
N GLN A 48 -2.76 12.99 30.36
CA GLN A 48 -3.47 12.10 29.42
C GLN A 48 -4.17 10.99 30.20
N ALA A 49 -5.36 10.60 29.78
CA ALA A 49 -6.08 9.41 30.24
C ALA A 49 -5.97 8.30 29.18
N TYR A 50 -6.31 7.07 29.59
CA TYR A 50 -6.14 5.88 28.78
C TYR A 50 -7.50 5.32 28.40
N GLY A 51 -7.75 5.14 27.10
CA GLY A 51 -8.95 4.48 26.60
C GLY A 51 -8.66 3.05 26.13
N VAL A 52 -9.51 2.10 26.54
CA VAL A 52 -9.50 0.72 26.07
C VAL A 52 -10.83 0.38 25.40
N MET A 53 -10.75 -0.09 24.15
CA MET A 53 -11.91 -0.44 23.33
C MET A 53 -12.50 -1.79 23.73
N VAL A 54 -13.82 -1.84 23.84
CA VAL A 54 -14.61 -3.08 23.88
C VAL A 54 -15.12 -3.35 22.47
N GLY A 55 -14.79 -4.51 21.92
CA GLY A 55 -15.25 -4.96 20.59
C GLY A 55 -16.47 -5.87 20.68
N ALA A 56 -17.24 -5.96 19.60
CA ALA A 56 -18.38 -6.86 19.51
C ALA A 56 -17.95 -8.33 19.61
N ALA A 57 -18.67 -9.12 20.41
CA ALA A 57 -18.44 -10.55 20.58
C ALA A 57 -19.22 -11.43 19.57
N ILE A 58 -19.94 -10.81 18.63
CA ILE A 58 -20.70 -11.47 17.58
C ILE A 58 -20.31 -10.89 16.22
N ALA A 59 -20.45 -11.67 15.14
CA ALA A 59 -20.17 -11.18 13.79
C ALA A 59 -21.28 -10.28 13.23
N LYS A 60 -22.54 -10.61 13.49
CA LYS A 60 -23.69 -9.89 12.92
C LYS A 60 -24.90 -9.96 13.82
N GLY A 61 -25.62 -8.86 13.92
CA GLY A 61 -26.87 -8.74 14.65
C GLY A 61 -26.96 -7.37 15.31
N ARG A 62 -27.43 -7.33 16.56
CA ARG A 62 -27.61 -6.08 17.27
C ARG A 62 -27.36 -6.20 18.76
N ILE A 63 -26.95 -5.09 19.36
CA ILE A 63 -26.89 -4.90 20.81
C ILE A 63 -28.32 -4.71 21.31
N THR A 64 -28.76 -5.60 22.21
CA THR A 64 -30.09 -5.50 22.86
C THR A 64 -30.01 -4.72 24.16
N ARG A 65 -28.90 -4.87 24.89
CA ARG A 65 -28.65 -4.20 26.17
C ARG A 65 -27.15 -4.09 26.42
N MET A 66 -26.73 -3.06 27.14
CA MET A 66 -25.38 -2.91 27.69
C MET A 66 -25.47 -2.51 29.16
N ASP A 67 -24.85 -3.27 30.04
CA ASP A 67 -24.73 -2.97 31.47
C ASP A 67 -23.32 -2.40 31.74
N LEU A 68 -23.30 -1.25 32.40
CA LEU A 68 -22.11 -0.42 32.61
C LEU A 68 -21.83 -0.15 34.08
N ASP A 69 -22.70 -0.57 35.00
CA ASP A 69 -22.67 -0.11 36.39
C ASP A 69 -21.38 -0.54 37.10
N GLU A 70 -20.96 -1.80 36.93
CA GLU A 70 -19.71 -2.30 37.50
C GLU A 70 -18.48 -1.61 36.89
N ALA A 71 -18.48 -1.39 35.58
CA ALA A 71 -17.40 -0.68 34.88
C ALA A 71 -17.32 0.78 35.33
N HIS A 72 -18.45 1.46 35.53
CA HIS A 72 -18.48 2.83 36.05
C HIS A 72 -17.96 2.94 37.49
N ALA A 73 -18.25 1.95 38.33
CA ALA A 73 -17.80 1.92 39.72
C ALA A 73 -16.32 1.50 39.88
N ALA A 74 -15.69 0.99 38.82
CA ALA A 74 -14.32 0.51 38.87
C ALA A 74 -13.30 1.63 39.13
N ALA A 75 -12.23 1.28 39.84
CA ALA A 75 -11.21 2.24 40.27
C ALA A 75 -10.56 2.97 39.08
N GLY A 76 -10.57 4.31 39.14
CA GLY A 76 -9.89 5.18 38.17
C GLY A 76 -10.66 5.40 36.86
N VAL A 77 -11.87 4.85 36.70
CA VAL A 77 -12.70 5.09 35.51
C VAL A 77 -13.22 6.52 35.51
N LEU A 78 -13.08 7.18 34.35
CA LEU A 78 -13.43 8.58 34.13
C LEU A 78 -14.68 8.71 33.25
N ALA A 79 -14.79 7.88 32.22
CA ALA A 79 -15.90 7.88 31.28
C ALA A 79 -16.03 6.54 30.57
N ILE A 80 -17.23 6.22 30.10
CA ILE A 80 -17.48 5.10 29.20
C ILE A 80 -18.22 5.64 27.97
N VAL A 81 -17.61 5.53 26.80
CA VAL A 81 -18.21 5.93 25.51
C VAL A 81 -19.05 4.79 24.96
N THR A 82 -20.27 5.08 24.56
CA THR A 82 -21.16 4.16 23.81
C THR A 82 -21.91 4.95 22.75
N ALA A 83 -22.57 4.28 21.80
CA ALA A 83 -23.41 4.97 20.84
C ALA A 83 -24.54 5.79 21.50
N ALA A 84 -25.03 5.38 22.68
CA ALA A 84 -26.10 6.07 23.39
C ALA A 84 -25.69 7.46 23.93
N ASN A 85 -24.40 7.66 24.23
CA ASN A 85 -23.88 8.93 24.78
C ASN A 85 -22.90 9.67 23.84
N ALA A 86 -22.54 9.07 22.70
CA ALA A 86 -21.67 9.70 21.69
C ALA A 86 -22.34 10.88 20.97
N GLY A 87 -23.67 10.98 21.03
CA GLY A 87 -24.48 11.87 20.20
C GLY A 87 -24.65 11.31 18.78
N LYS A 88 -25.28 12.09 17.90
CA LYS A 88 -25.45 11.69 16.50
C LYS A 88 -24.10 11.72 15.78
N LEU A 89 -23.69 10.57 15.24
CA LEU A 89 -22.50 10.45 14.41
C LEU A 89 -22.88 10.39 12.93
N GLY A 90 -22.05 11.00 12.09
CA GLY A 90 -22.03 10.77 10.65
C GLY A 90 -21.23 9.51 10.30
N LYS A 91 -20.88 9.39 9.02
CA LYS A 91 -19.97 8.35 8.53
C LYS A 91 -19.00 8.97 7.52
N GLY A 92 -17.70 8.67 7.68
CA GLY A 92 -16.66 9.07 6.72
C GLY A 92 -16.91 8.45 5.35
N LYS A 93 -16.43 9.12 4.30
CA LYS A 93 -16.63 8.67 2.90
C LYS A 93 -15.94 7.33 2.62
N TYR A 94 -14.84 7.06 3.30
CA TYR A 94 -13.98 5.90 3.04
C TYR A 94 -14.20 4.74 4.02
N ASN A 95 -15.34 4.73 4.74
CA ASN A 95 -15.72 3.67 5.67
C ASN A 95 -17.05 3.04 5.25
N ALA A 96 -17.04 1.73 5.01
CA ALA A 96 -18.27 0.96 4.82
C ALA A 96 -18.91 0.66 6.18
N ALA A 97 -18.10 0.12 7.10
CA ALA A 97 -18.49 -0.14 8.48
C ALA A 97 -18.53 1.16 9.32
N HIS A 98 -19.47 1.21 10.25
CA HIS A 98 -19.47 2.23 11.30
C HIS A 98 -18.32 1.98 12.28
N LEU A 99 -17.62 3.04 12.68
CA LEU A 99 -16.47 2.94 13.59
C LEU A 99 -16.88 2.84 15.08
N LEU A 100 -18.17 2.95 15.38
CA LEU A 100 -18.80 2.66 16.66
C LEU A 100 -20.19 2.08 16.39
N ALA A 101 -20.42 0.84 16.81
CA ALA A 101 -21.68 0.11 16.65
C ALA A 101 -22.77 0.68 17.56
N GLY A 102 -24.02 0.64 17.09
CA GLY A 102 -25.15 1.13 17.87
C GLY A 102 -26.45 1.32 17.06
N PRO A 103 -27.50 0.50 17.28
CA PRO A 103 -27.46 -0.80 17.96
C PRO A 103 -26.91 -1.93 17.05
N GLU A 104 -26.83 -1.72 15.75
CA GLU A 104 -26.44 -2.74 14.77
C GLU A 104 -24.94 -3.06 14.87
N VAL A 105 -24.62 -4.35 14.79
CA VAL A 105 -23.26 -4.91 14.69
C VAL A 105 -23.08 -5.49 13.29
N GLN A 106 -22.09 -4.99 12.58
CA GLN A 106 -21.81 -5.31 11.17
C GLN A 106 -20.71 -6.35 11.00
N HIS A 107 -19.78 -6.46 11.96
CA HIS A 107 -18.70 -7.45 11.95
C HIS A 107 -18.17 -7.72 13.36
N TYR A 108 -17.46 -8.85 13.52
CA TYR A 108 -16.80 -9.22 14.77
C TYR A 108 -15.73 -8.19 15.16
N HIS A 109 -15.53 -7.97 16.47
CA HIS A 109 -14.65 -6.94 17.03
C HIS A 109 -14.95 -5.48 16.60
N GLN A 110 -16.05 -5.18 15.91
CA GLN A 110 -16.49 -3.80 15.71
C GLN A 110 -16.58 -3.10 17.07
N ALA A 111 -16.09 -1.85 17.17
CA ALA A 111 -16.10 -1.15 18.45
C ALA A 111 -17.54 -0.96 18.95
N VAL A 112 -17.84 -1.36 20.19
CA VAL A 112 -19.14 -1.16 20.83
C VAL A 112 -19.07 -0.15 21.98
N ALA A 113 -17.90 -0.04 22.62
CA ALA A 113 -17.66 0.92 23.69
C ALA A 113 -16.17 1.28 23.82
N LEU A 114 -15.89 2.37 24.54
CA LEU A 114 -14.54 2.71 25.03
C LEU A 114 -14.62 3.01 26.53
N VAL A 115 -13.82 2.32 27.33
CA VAL A 115 -13.63 2.66 28.75
C VAL A 115 -12.41 3.55 28.90
N VAL A 116 -12.59 4.73 29.51
CA VAL A 116 -11.53 5.71 29.77
C VAL A 116 -11.19 5.71 31.26
N ALA A 117 -9.92 5.56 31.61
CA ALA A 117 -9.45 5.58 33.00
C ALA A 117 -8.12 6.32 33.19
N GLU A 118 -7.73 6.51 34.45
CA GLU A 118 -6.47 7.16 34.85
C GLU A 118 -5.22 6.41 34.38
N THR A 119 -5.22 5.08 34.46
CA THR A 119 -4.13 4.24 33.95
C THR A 119 -4.61 3.24 32.89
N PHE A 120 -3.66 2.74 32.09
CA PHE A 120 -3.92 1.71 31.11
C PHE A 120 -4.50 0.44 31.75
N GLU A 121 -3.95 0.00 32.87
CA GLU A 121 -4.35 -1.22 33.57
C GLU A 121 -5.77 -1.11 34.12
N GLN A 122 -6.13 0.05 34.67
CA GLN A 122 -7.48 0.34 35.15
C GLN A 122 -8.49 0.34 34.01
N ALA A 123 -8.19 1.02 32.89
CA ALA A 123 -9.06 1.03 31.72
C ALA A 123 -9.26 -0.39 31.18
N ARG A 124 -8.19 -1.19 31.11
CA ARG A 124 -8.25 -2.58 30.65
C ARG A 124 -9.08 -3.48 31.57
N ALA A 125 -8.90 -3.34 32.89
CA ALA A 125 -9.66 -4.11 33.87
C ALA A 125 -11.15 -3.75 33.81
N ALA A 126 -11.48 -2.46 33.78
CA ALA A 126 -12.86 -1.99 33.72
C ALA A 126 -13.55 -2.31 32.39
N ALA A 127 -12.81 -2.38 31.27
CA ALA A 127 -13.36 -2.83 29.98
C ALA A 127 -13.87 -4.28 30.03
N GLN A 128 -13.35 -5.15 30.90
CA GLN A 128 -13.84 -6.52 31.10
C GLN A 128 -15.16 -6.57 31.90
N LEU A 129 -15.54 -5.48 32.57
CA LEU A 129 -16.77 -5.37 33.36
C LEU A 129 -17.95 -4.82 32.53
N VAL A 130 -17.72 -4.43 31.27
CA VAL A 130 -18.78 -4.02 30.36
C VAL A 130 -19.50 -5.26 29.86
N HIS A 131 -20.75 -5.45 30.30
CA HIS A 131 -21.57 -6.59 29.89
C HIS A 131 -22.47 -6.20 28.72
N VAL A 132 -22.28 -6.83 27.56
CA VAL A 132 -23.07 -6.55 26.35
C VAL A 132 -23.90 -7.76 25.99
N GLU A 133 -25.22 -7.56 25.88
CA GLU A 133 -26.16 -8.57 25.40
C GLU A 133 -26.44 -8.34 23.92
N TYR A 134 -26.46 -9.44 23.17
CA TYR A 134 -26.65 -9.42 21.72
C TYR A 134 -27.82 -10.31 21.30
N ALA A 135 -28.54 -9.87 20.26
CA ALA A 135 -29.34 -10.74 19.41
C ALA A 135 -28.55 -10.99 18.12
N THR A 136 -28.22 -12.25 17.84
CA THR A 136 -27.45 -12.64 16.64
C THR A 136 -28.35 -12.80 15.43
N ASP A 137 -27.85 -12.36 14.28
CA ASP A 137 -28.47 -12.59 12.98
C ASP A 137 -27.68 -13.62 12.17
N LYS A 138 -28.35 -14.26 11.21
CA LYS A 138 -27.68 -15.14 10.25
C LYS A 138 -26.83 -14.30 9.28
N GLY A 139 -25.51 -14.52 9.29
CA GLY A 139 -24.57 -13.90 8.36
C GLY A 139 -24.12 -14.80 7.21
N GLN A 140 -23.42 -14.19 6.24
CA GLN A 140 -22.78 -14.84 5.09
C GLN A 140 -21.26 -14.69 5.23
N PHE A 141 -20.54 -15.80 5.41
CA PHE A 141 -19.11 -15.78 5.77
C PHE A 141 -18.21 -16.59 4.84
N GLU A 142 -18.78 -17.20 3.80
CA GLU A 142 -18.04 -18.04 2.85
C GLU A 142 -18.21 -17.51 1.44
N LEU A 143 -17.16 -16.90 0.88
CA LEU A 143 -17.18 -16.33 -0.47
C LEU A 143 -17.67 -17.33 -1.52
N ALA A 144 -17.18 -18.57 -1.48
CA ALA A 144 -17.55 -19.61 -2.45
C ALA A 144 -19.07 -19.89 -2.48
N ALA A 145 -19.74 -19.84 -1.32
CA ALA A 145 -21.16 -20.09 -1.20
C ALA A 145 -22.04 -18.93 -1.72
N VAL A 146 -21.47 -17.73 -1.84
CA VAL A 146 -22.22 -16.49 -2.14
C VAL A 146 -21.76 -15.79 -3.41
N ARG A 147 -20.69 -16.27 -4.06
CA ARG A 147 -20.09 -15.65 -5.25
C ARG A 147 -21.09 -15.41 -6.39
N ASP A 148 -22.07 -16.29 -6.53
CA ASP A 148 -23.09 -16.21 -7.59
C ASP A 148 -24.12 -15.10 -7.34
N GLN A 149 -24.16 -14.54 -6.13
CA GLN A 149 -24.90 -13.32 -5.79
C GLN A 149 -24.12 -12.05 -6.14
N GLY A 150 -22.88 -12.20 -6.60
CA GLY A 150 -21.96 -11.09 -6.83
C GLY A 150 -22.42 -10.17 -7.96
N LYS A 151 -22.28 -8.87 -7.74
CA LYS A 151 -22.71 -7.82 -8.68
C LYS A 151 -21.51 -7.19 -9.38
N GLU A 152 -21.74 -6.68 -10.59
CA GLU A 152 -20.73 -5.91 -11.32
C GLU A 152 -20.39 -4.61 -10.58
N PRO A 153 -19.12 -4.36 -10.24
CA PRO A 153 -18.64 -3.14 -9.58
C PRO A 153 -18.39 -2.06 -10.64
N LYS A 154 -19.47 -1.41 -11.10
CA LYS A 154 -19.43 -0.47 -12.23
C LYS A 154 -18.49 0.73 -12.03
N GLU A 155 -18.23 1.11 -10.77
CA GLU A 155 -17.39 2.27 -10.45
C GLU A 155 -15.91 1.89 -10.29
N GLU A 156 -15.62 0.75 -9.65
CA GLU A 156 -14.24 0.33 -9.38
C GLU A 156 -13.58 -0.36 -10.57
N LEU A 157 -14.29 -1.27 -11.22
CA LEU A 157 -13.79 -2.02 -12.37
C LEU A 157 -14.95 -2.50 -13.26
N PRO A 158 -15.44 -1.66 -14.19
CA PRO A 158 -16.49 -2.08 -15.13
C PRO A 158 -16.02 -3.26 -16.00
N ASP A 159 -16.96 -4.09 -16.44
CA ASP A 159 -16.66 -5.24 -17.28
C ASP A 159 -15.98 -4.78 -18.59
N VAL A 160 -14.81 -5.35 -18.88
CA VAL A 160 -14.12 -5.15 -20.17
C VAL A 160 -14.44 -6.31 -21.08
N LYS A 161 -15.16 -6.01 -22.17
CA LYS A 161 -15.47 -6.94 -23.26
C LYS A 161 -14.92 -6.33 -24.55
N HIS A 162 -13.84 -6.90 -25.07
CA HIS A 162 -13.18 -6.41 -26.29
C HIS A 162 -12.99 -7.57 -27.27
N GLY A 163 -13.26 -7.32 -28.56
CA GLY A 163 -13.35 -8.40 -29.56
C GLY A 163 -14.45 -9.42 -29.24
N ASP A 164 -14.27 -10.66 -29.71
CA ASP A 164 -15.13 -11.81 -29.40
C ASP A 164 -14.33 -12.90 -28.69
N PHE A 165 -14.25 -12.79 -27.36
CA PHE A 165 -13.54 -13.75 -26.52
C PHE A 165 -14.04 -15.19 -26.72
N ALA A 166 -15.35 -15.40 -26.79
CA ALA A 166 -15.91 -16.75 -26.82
C ALA A 166 -15.53 -17.49 -28.10
N THR A 167 -15.68 -16.83 -29.25
CA THR A 167 -15.30 -17.38 -30.55
C THR A 167 -13.80 -17.59 -30.66
N ALA A 168 -13.00 -16.60 -30.26
CA ALA A 168 -11.54 -16.69 -30.34
C ALA A 168 -10.96 -17.76 -29.41
N PHE A 169 -11.50 -17.89 -28.19
CA PHE A 169 -11.12 -18.96 -27.27
C PHE A 169 -11.48 -20.33 -27.85
N ALA A 170 -12.71 -20.52 -28.35
CA ALA A 170 -13.15 -21.78 -28.93
C ALA A 170 -12.32 -22.21 -30.17
N ALA A 171 -11.86 -21.24 -30.97
CA ALA A 171 -11.04 -21.48 -32.15
C ALA A 171 -9.53 -21.65 -31.86
N ALA A 172 -9.07 -21.32 -30.65
CA ALA A 172 -7.65 -21.34 -30.32
C ALA A 172 -7.09 -22.78 -30.33
N PRO A 173 -5.97 -23.05 -31.04
CA PRO A 173 -5.34 -24.38 -31.06
C PRO A 173 -4.90 -24.88 -29.68
N VAL A 174 -4.50 -23.96 -28.78
CA VAL A 174 -4.16 -24.28 -27.40
C VAL A 174 -5.05 -23.47 -26.47
N GLN A 175 -5.83 -24.16 -25.65
CA GLN A 175 -6.75 -23.56 -24.68
C GLN A 175 -6.29 -23.85 -23.26
N PHE A 176 -6.54 -22.91 -22.35
CA PHE A 176 -6.27 -23.02 -20.93
C PHE A 176 -7.49 -22.52 -20.16
N ASP A 177 -7.88 -23.22 -19.10
CA ASP A 177 -9.02 -22.86 -18.25
C ASP A 177 -8.80 -23.43 -16.85
N GLN A 178 -8.52 -22.54 -15.88
CA GLN A 178 -8.26 -22.93 -14.49
C GLN A 178 -8.85 -21.92 -13.51
N THR A 179 -9.15 -22.39 -12.31
CA THR A 179 -9.62 -21.57 -11.18
C THR A 179 -8.59 -21.58 -10.05
N TYR A 180 -8.49 -20.45 -9.36
CA TYR A 180 -7.52 -20.17 -8.31
C TYR A 180 -8.19 -19.43 -7.16
N SER A 181 -7.57 -19.44 -5.98
CA SER A 181 -8.02 -18.67 -4.84
C SER A 181 -6.86 -18.03 -4.07
N THR A 182 -7.16 -16.86 -3.49
CA THR A 182 -6.29 -16.19 -2.51
C THR A 182 -7.07 -15.97 -1.22
N PRO A 183 -6.46 -16.15 -0.04
CA PRO A 183 -7.15 -15.99 1.23
C PRO A 183 -7.36 -14.50 1.57
N ASP A 184 -8.12 -14.26 2.63
CA ASP A 184 -8.12 -12.97 3.32
C ASP A 184 -6.73 -12.74 3.95
N GLN A 185 -6.23 -11.49 3.90
CA GLN A 185 -4.90 -11.14 4.41
C GLN A 185 -4.93 -9.90 5.31
N SER A 186 -4.06 -9.85 6.31
CA SER A 186 -3.95 -8.74 7.26
C SER A 186 -2.69 -7.92 6.99
N HIS A 187 -2.75 -6.60 7.24
CA HIS A 187 -1.59 -5.72 7.04
C HIS A 187 -0.43 -6.04 7.97
N ALA A 188 -0.72 -6.62 9.14
CA ALA A 188 0.24 -6.97 10.19
C ALA A 188 1.29 -5.88 10.48
N MET A 189 0.91 -4.59 10.35
CA MET A 189 1.82 -3.48 10.61
C MET A 189 2.28 -3.49 12.07
N MET A 190 3.55 -3.18 12.32
CA MET A 190 4.15 -3.43 13.63
C MET A 190 3.62 -2.49 14.73
N GLU A 191 3.39 -1.22 14.39
CA GLU A 191 2.71 -0.27 15.28
C GLU A 191 1.18 -0.46 15.18
N PRO A 192 0.49 -0.82 16.28
CA PRO A 192 -0.98 -0.80 16.33
C PRO A 192 -1.56 0.56 15.91
N HIS A 193 -2.81 0.57 15.43
CA HIS A 193 -3.54 1.84 15.29
C HIS A 193 -3.69 2.49 16.66
N ALA A 194 -3.30 3.75 16.75
CA ALA A 194 -3.33 4.52 17.97
C ALA A 194 -3.58 5.99 17.68
N THR A 195 -4.27 6.64 18.62
CA THR A 195 -4.57 8.07 18.56
C THR A 195 -4.62 8.68 19.96
N LEU A 196 -3.95 9.81 20.17
CA LEU A 196 -4.18 10.75 21.27
C LEU A 196 -5.10 11.87 20.75
N ALA A 197 -6.19 12.13 21.46
CA ALA A 197 -7.10 13.25 21.19
C ALA A 197 -7.06 14.26 22.33
N ALA A 198 -7.06 15.55 21.99
CA ALA A 198 -7.22 16.64 22.94
C ALA A 198 -8.19 17.70 22.37
N TRP A 199 -9.08 18.19 23.23
CA TRP A 199 -10.01 19.26 22.91
C TRP A 199 -9.58 20.57 23.57
N GLN A 200 -9.71 21.68 22.85
CA GLN A 200 -9.62 23.04 23.39
C GLN A 200 -10.86 23.81 22.97
N GLY A 201 -11.85 23.92 23.88
CA GLY A 201 -13.17 24.40 23.49
C GLY A 201 -13.81 23.46 22.47
N ASP A 202 -14.09 23.97 21.27
CA ASP A 202 -14.64 23.21 20.14
C ASP A 202 -13.58 22.72 19.14
N GLU A 203 -12.29 22.99 19.39
CA GLU A 203 -11.18 22.57 18.53
C GLU A 203 -10.62 21.22 18.96
N LEU A 204 -10.47 20.31 17.99
CA LEU A 204 -9.96 18.96 18.18
C LEU A 204 -8.58 18.83 17.55
N THR A 205 -7.57 18.45 18.35
CA THR A 205 -6.28 17.99 17.85
C THR A 205 -6.12 16.49 18.08
N LEU A 206 -5.71 15.78 17.04
CA LEU A 206 -5.49 14.34 17.06
C LEU A 206 -4.04 14.04 16.64
N TRP A 207 -3.28 13.41 17.52
CA TRP A 207 -2.02 12.75 17.16
C TRP A 207 -2.30 11.30 16.87
N THR A 208 -2.18 10.88 15.62
CA THR A 208 -2.65 9.58 15.15
C THR A 208 -1.59 8.88 14.31
N SER A 209 -1.91 7.65 13.89
CA SER A 209 -1.12 6.87 12.95
C SER A 209 -1.91 6.71 11.64
N ASN A 210 -1.74 7.64 10.70
CA ASN A 210 -2.57 7.72 9.50
C ASN A 210 -1.79 8.15 8.24
N GLN A 211 -2.05 7.50 7.11
CA GLN A 211 -1.36 7.72 5.83
C GLN A 211 -1.86 8.95 5.04
N MET A 212 -3.10 9.38 5.26
CA MET A 212 -3.84 10.37 4.46
C MET A 212 -4.39 11.49 5.34
N ILE A 213 -3.53 12.48 5.65
CA ILE A 213 -3.87 13.58 6.57
C ILE A 213 -5.13 14.33 6.12
N ALA A 214 -5.12 14.90 4.91
CA ALA A 214 -6.24 15.70 4.42
C ALA A 214 -7.57 14.93 4.25
N TRP A 215 -7.53 13.64 3.90
CA TRP A 215 -8.73 12.79 3.82
C TRP A 215 -9.30 12.55 5.21
N SER A 216 -8.42 12.18 6.16
CA SER A 216 -8.81 11.85 7.52
C SER A 216 -9.39 13.05 8.28
N VAL A 217 -8.86 14.26 8.07
CA VAL A 217 -9.46 15.49 8.61
C VAL A 217 -10.92 15.63 8.13
N GLY A 218 -11.17 15.39 6.83
CA GLY A 218 -12.52 15.44 6.26
C GLY A 218 -13.46 14.37 6.85
N ASP A 219 -12.98 13.13 6.96
CA ASP A 219 -13.78 12.02 7.48
C ASP A 219 -14.03 12.11 8.99
N ILE A 220 -13.06 12.59 9.78
CA ILE A 220 -13.27 12.89 11.20
C ILE A 220 -14.31 13.99 11.37
N ALA A 221 -14.19 15.09 10.61
CA ALA A 221 -15.15 16.18 10.63
C ALA A 221 -16.57 15.70 10.26
N ALA A 222 -16.70 14.92 9.19
CA ALA A 222 -17.98 14.33 8.77
C ALA A 222 -18.56 13.36 9.81
N THR A 223 -17.72 12.53 10.44
CA THR A 223 -18.15 11.54 11.44
C THR A 223 -18.58 12.20 12.75
N LEU A 224 -17.84 13.20 13.23
CA LEU A 224 -18.12 13.90 14.49
C LEU A 224 -19.08 15.08 14.35
N GLY A 225 -19.45 15.47 13.12
CA GLY A 225 -20.31 16.62 12.84
C GLY A 225 -19.64 17.96 13.12
N LEU A 226 -18.35 18.08 12.84
CA LEU A 226 -17.55 19.29 13.09
C LEU A 226 -17.25 20.05 11.79
N PRO A 227 -17.02 21.37 11.85
CA PRO A 227 -16.34 22.09 10.78
C PRO A 227 -14.93 21.54 10.56
N LYS A 228 -14.47 21.47 9.30
CA LYS A 228 -13.18 20.87 8.94
C LYS A 228 -12.01 21.62 9.59
N GLU A 229 -12.11 22.94 9.64
CA GLU A 229 -11.15 23.87 10.23
C GLU A 229 -10.99 23.73 11.75
N LYS A 230 -11.93 23.05 12.41
CA LYS A 230 -11.87 22.75 13.85
C LYS A 230 -11.16 21.43 14.15
N VAL A 231 -10.65 20.74 13.13
CA VAL A 231 -9.94 19.45 13.26
C VAL A 231 -8.50 19.60 12.78
N ARG A 232 -7.54 19.37 13.67
CA ARG A 232 -6.12 19.24 13.34
C ARG A 232 -5.66 17.80 13.53
N LEU A 233 -4.97 17.27 12.52
CA LEU A 233 -4.42 15.92 12.53
C LEU A 233 -2.89 15.97 12.43
N ILE A 234 -2.20 15.21 13.27
CA ILE A 234 -0.74 15.18 13.40
C ILE A 234 -0.29 13.70 13.37
N SER A 235 0.56 13.33 12.43
CA SER A 235 1.06 11.96 12.22
C SER A 235 2.44 11.94 11.55
N PRO A 236 3.48 12.55 12.16
CA PRO A 236 4.81 12.70 11.55
C PRO A 236 5.54 11.36 11.37
N TYR A 237 5.35 10.41 12.28
CA TYR A 237 5.96 9.08 12.24
C TYR A 237 4.89 7.99 12.35
N ILE A 238 4.93 7.03 11.43
CA ILE A 238 3.97 5.91 11.35
C ILE A 238 4.76 4.60 11.24
N GLY A 239 4.50 3.65 12.14
CA GLY A 239 5.19 2.37 12.23
C GLY A 239 4.61 1.32 11.27
N GLY A 240 4.56 1.68 9.99
CA GLY A 240 3.95 0.88 8.93
C GLY A 240 2.42 1.03 8.88
N GLY A 241 1.85 0.79 7.70
CA GLY A 241 0.41 0.88 7.48
C GLY A 241 -0.08 -0.01 6.34
N PHE A 242 0.66 -0.03 5.23
CA PHE A 242 0.44 -0.97 4.10
C PHE A 242 -0.98 -0.96 3.52
N GLY A 243 -1.72 0.15 3.66
CA GLY A 243 -3.12 0.28 3.27
C GLY A 243 -4.08 0.37 4.46
N GLY A 244 -3.79 -0.32 5.56
CA GLY A 244 -4.66 -0.40 6.75
C GLY A 244 -4.77 0.92 7.53
N LYS A 245 -3.91 1.89 7.24
CA LYS A 245 -3.91 3.24 7.82
C LYS A 245 -4.28 4.34 6.79
N LEU A 246 -4.87 3.98 5.65
CA LEU A 246 -5.35 4.96 4.65
C LEU A 246 -6.56 5.78 5.14
N PHE A 247 -7.40 5.18 5.99
CA PHE A 247 -8.68 5.75 6.39
C PHE A 247 -8.75 5.85 7.91
N ILE A 248 -9.68 6.65 8.40
CA ILE A 248 -9.92 6.78 9.84
C ILE A 248 -10.41 5.45 10.42
N ARG A 249 -9.98 5.13 11.62
CA ARG A 249 -10.24 3.88 12.33
C ARG A 249 -10.86 4.16 13.70
N ALA A 250 -11.32 3.09 14.36
CA ALA A 250 -12.03 3.19 15.64
C ALA A 250 -11.23 3.93 16.71
N ASP A 251 -9.90 3.75 16.78
CA ASP A 251 -9.03 4.47 17.72
C ASP A 251 -9.19 5.99 17.61
N SER A 252 -9.26 6.55 16.40
CA SER A 252 -9.36 8.00 16.20
C SER A 252 -10.70 8.58 16.64
N ILE A 253 -11.81 7.90 16.32
CA ILE A 253 -13.16 8.35 16.70
C ILE A 253 -13.40 8.14 18.20
N LEU A 254 -13.00 6.99 18.74
CA LEU A 254 -13.15 6.69 20.16
C LEU A 254 -12.26 7.62 21.01
N ALA A 255 -11.02 7.90 20.61
CA ALA A 255 -10.18 8.86 21.33
C ALA A 255 -10.83 10.25 21.37
N ALA A 256 -11.35 10.74 20.24
CA ALA A 256 -12.02 12.04 20.18
C ALA A 256 -13.26 12.08 21.09
N LEU A 257 -14.12 11.07 21.03
CA LEU A 257 -15.33 10.98 21.87
C LEU A 257 -14.99 10.82 23.35
N GLY A 258 -14.01 9.97 23.67
CA GLY A 258 -13.52 9.72 25.02
C GLY A 258 -12.92 10.96 25.64
N ALA A 259 -12.10 11.70 24.89
CA ALA A 259 -11.51 12.94 25.36
C ALA A 259 -12.55 14.02 25.66
N ARG A 260 -13.61 14.08 24.84
CA ARG A 260 -14.74 15.00 25.06
C ARG A 260 -15.53 14.62 26.31
N LEU A 261 -15.88 13.35 26.47
CA LEU A 261 -16.68 12.88 27.61
C LEU A 261 -15.91 12.92 28.93
N ALA A 262 -14.62 12.61 28.93
CA ALA A 262 -13.76 12.68 30.11
C ALA A 262 -13.29 14.12 30.43
N ASN A 263 -13.56 15.09 29.55
CA ASN A 263 -13.06 16.47 29.63
C ASN A 263 -11.54 16.53 29.86
N ARG A 264 -10.80 15.67 29.15
CA ARG A 264 -9.37 15.42 29.36
C ARG A 264 -8.78 14.78 28.11
N PRO A 265 -7.51 15.03 27.74
CA PRO A 265 -6.88 14.31 26.63
C PRO A 265 -6.92 12.79 26.85
N VAL A 266 -7.30 12.03 25.82
CA VAL A 266 -7.41 10.56 25.89
C VAL A 266 -6.61 9.95 24.76
N LYS A 267 -5.76 8.98 25.10
CA LYS A 267 -5.08 8.14 24.12
C LYS A 267 -5.67 6.74 24.07
N VAL A 268 -5.87 6.24 22.86
CA VAL A 268 -6.40 4.91 22.55
C VAL A 268 -5.42 4.21 21.63
N ALA A 269 -5.18 2.93 21.89
CA ALA A 269 -4.50 2.03 20.95
C ALA A 269 -5.34 0.76 20.82
N LEU A 270 -5.54 0.29 19.59
CA LEU A 270 -6.20 -0.98 19.36
C LEU A 270 -5.28 -2.11 19.82
N ALA A 271 -5.77 -3.02 20.66
CA ALA A 271 -4.96 -4.15 21.08
C ALA A 271 -4.70 -5.05 19.87
N ARG A 272 -3.49 -5.64 19.77
CA ARG A 272 -3.11 -6.47 18.61
C ARG A 272 -4.17 -7.54 18.26
N PRO A 273 -4.73 -8.31 19.21
CA PRO A 273 -5.75 -9.31 18.90
C PRO A 273 -7.06 -8.75 18.34
N GLN A 274 -7.30 -7.45 18.46
CA GLN A 274 -8.50 -6.81 17.92
C GLN A 274 -8.32 -6.41 16.46
N ILE A 275 -7.09 -6.11 16.02
CA ILE A 275 -6.82 -5.38 14.77
C ILE A 275 -7.35 -6.12 13.54
N ALA A 276 -7.07 -7.41 13.39
CA ALA A 276 -7.43 -8.15 12.18
C ALA A 276 -8.94 -8.20 11.93
N ASN A 277 -9.76 -8.16 12.99
CA ASN A 277 -11.22 -8.18 12.89
C ASN A 277 -11.88 -6.80 13.08
N ASN A 278 -11.25 -5.87 13.81
CA ASN A 278 -11.79 -4.52 14.02
C ASN A 278 -11.52 -3.60 12.82
N THR A 279 -10.36 -3.76 12.18
CA THR A 279 -9.91 -2.87 11.11
C THR A 279 -10.31 -3.41 9.75
N THR A 280 -9.41 -3.39 8.78
CA THR A 280 -9.68 -3.90 7.43
C THR A 280 -8.76 -5.07 7.11
N HIS A 281 -9.12 -5.84 6.10
CA HIS A 281 -8.30 -6.92 5.54
C HIS A 281 -8.27 -6.80 4.01
N ARG A 282 -7.29 -7.43 3.35
CA ARG A 282 -7.42 -7.70 1.91
C ARG A 282 -8.53 -8.74 1.73
N PRO A 283 -9.52 -8.50 0.85
CA PRO A 283 -10.53 -9.51 0.55
C PRO A 283 -9.93 -10.75 -0.10
N ALA A 284 -10.39 -11.93 0.33
CA ALA A 284 -10.20 -13.17 -0.39
C ALA A 284 -10.74 -13.07 -1.81
N THR A 285 -10.14 -13.83 -2.72
CA THR A 285 -10.57 -13.87 -4.11
C THR A 285 -10.75 -15.30 -4.60
N ILE A 286 -11.72 -15.48 -5.49
CA ILE A 286 -11.80 -16.63 -6.40
C ILE A 286 -11.60 -16.06 -7.79
N GLN A 287 -10.71 -16.64 -8.59
CA GLN A 287 -10.34 -16.12 -9.91
C GLN A 287 -10.32 -17.27 -10.92
N ARG A 288 -10.93 -17.07 -12.09
CA ARG A 288 -10.89 -18.00 -13.22
C ARG A 288 -10.15 -17.35 -14.38
N ILE A 289 -9.08 -18.01 -14.84
CA ILE A 289 -8.30 -17.58 -16.00
C ILE A 289 -8.57 -18.52 -17.15
N ARG A 290 -8.90 -17.95 -18.31
CA ARG A 290 -8.99 -18.66 -19.58
C ARG A 290 -8.10 -18.01 -20.62
N MET A 291 -7.31 -18.79 -21.33
CA MET A 291 -6.42 -18.30 -22.38
C MET A 291 -6.50 -19.16 -23.63
N GLY A 292 -6.59 -18.52 -24.78
CA GLY A 292 -6.43 -19.13 -26.09
C GLY A 292 -5.14 -18.62 -26.73
N ALA A 293 -4.32 -19.54 -27.24
CA ALA A 293 -3.14 -19.19 -28.02
C ALA A 293 -3.04 -19.99 -29.31
N THR A 294 -2.29 -19.43 -30.25
CA THR A 294 -1.77 -20.15 -31.42
C THR A 294 -0.74 -21.21 -30.99
N ALA A 295 -0.41 -22.14 -31.89
CA ALA A 295 0.59 -23.17 -31.61
C ALA A 295 2.01 -22.61 -31.40
N ASP A 296 2.33 -21.44 -31.98
CA ASP A 296 3.57 -20.71 -31.75
C ASP A 296 3.55 -19.82 -30.51
N GLY A 297 2.44 -19.80 -29.75
CA GLY A 297 2.35 -19.19 -28.43
C GLY A 297 1.89 -17.74 -28.37
N LYS A 298 1.29 -17.20 -29.44
CA LYS A 298 0.65 -15.88 -29.38
C LYS A 298 -0.74 -15.99 -28.78
N LEU A 299 -1.02 -15.20 -27.74
CA LEU A 299 -2.32 -15.09 -27.13
C LEU A 299 -3.31 -14.44 -28.11
N THR A 300 -4.41 -15.14 -28.39
CA THR A 300 -5.53 -14.65 -29.22
C THR A 300 -6.74 -14.30 -28.37
N ALA A 301 -6.88 -14.94 -27.21
CA ALA A 301 -7.98 -14.72 -26.28
C ALA A 301 -7.50 -14.77 -24.83
N ILE A 302 -7.96 -13.83 -23.99
CA ILE A 302 -7.72 -13.83 -22.55
C ILE A 302 -9.00 -13.48 -21.80
N ALA A 303 -9.40 -14.32 -20.85
CA ALA A 303 -10.42 -13.98 -19.87
C ALA A 303 -9.87 -14.10 -18.46
N HIS A 304 -10.19 -13.11 -17.65
CA HIS A 304 -9.96 -13.11 -16.21
C HIS A 304 -11.26 -12.67 -15.54
N GLU A 305 -11.93 -13.64 -14.91
CA GLU A 305 -13.15 -13.43 -14.14
C GLU A 305 -12.84 -13.61 -12.67
N GLY A 306 -13.20 -12.66 -11.82
CA GLY A 306 -12.93 -12.73 -10.39
C GLY A 306 -14.14 -12.45 -9.53
N TRP A 307 -14.11 -12.97 -8.31
CA TRP A 307 -15.09 -12.74 -7.26
C TRP A 307 -14.35 -12.37 -5.98
N SER A 308 -14.84 -11.34 -5.28
CA SER A 308 -14.49 -11.03 -3.89
C SER A 308 -15.75 -10.67 -3.14
N GLY A 309 -15.69 -10.63 -1.81
CA GLY A 309 -16.84 -10.24 -1.00
C GLY A 309 -16.50 -9.14 -0.02
N ASN A 310 -17.53 -8.42 0.42
CA ASN A 310 -17.40 -7.33 1.38
C ASN A 310 -18.74 -7.03 2.06
N LEU A 311 -18.69 -6.20 3.11
CA LEU A 311 -19.86 -5.58 3.71
C LEU A 311 -20.66 -4.77 2.67
N ALA A 312 -21.91 -4.45 3.01
CA ALA A 312 -22.68 -3.47 2.28
C ALA A 312 -21.92 -2.13 2.20
N GLU A 313 -21.93 -1.49 1.03
CA GLU A 313 -21.13 -0.29 0.70
C GLU A 313 -19.60 -0.51 0.65
N GLY A 314 -19.14 -1.72 0.91
CA GLY A 314 -17.75 -2.12 0.70
C GLY A 314 -17.38 -2.16 -0.77
N LYS A 315 -16.07 -2.15 -1.05
CA LYS A 315 -15.53 -2.17 -2.42
C LYS A 315 -15.04 -3.55 -2.80
N VAL A 316 -15.02 -3.80 -4.11
CA VAL A 316 -14.45 -5.02 -4.70
C VAL A 316 -12.92 -5.00 -4.65
N GLU A 317 -12.29 -6.17 -4.44
CA GLU A 317 -10.85 -6.33 -4.72
C GLU A 317 -10.67 -6.48 -6.23
N VAL A 318 -10.05 -5.51 -6.90
CA VAL A 318 -9.97 -5.41 -8.38
C VAL A 318 -8.93 -6.36 -9.01
N ALA A 319 -8.92 -7.63 -8.62
CA ALA A 319 -7.89 -8.62 -8.96
C ALA A 319 -7.69 -8.85 -10.47
N ALA A 320 -8.74 -8.63 -11.28
CA ALA A 320 -8.64 -8.81 -12.73
C ALA A 320 -8.01 -7.62 -13.48
N GLN A 321 -7.76 -6.48 -12.80
CA GLN A 321 -7.20 -5.26 -13.40
C GLN A 321 -5.88 -5.47 -14.18
N PRO A 322 -4.88 -6.22 -13.68
CA PRO A 322 -3.62 -6.42 -14.40
C PRO A 322 -3.81 -7.09 -15.77
N SER A 323 -4.81 -7.97 -15.88
CA SER A 323 -5.16 -8.66 -17.12
C SER A 323 -5.77 -7.75 -18.18
N GLN A 324 -6.02 -6.47 -17.89
CA GLN A 324 -6.40 -5.49 -18.93
C GLN A 324 -5.18 -5.02 -19.74
N LEU A 325 -4.01 -4.96 -19.12
CA LEU A 325 -2.87 -4.18 -19.62
C LEU A 325 -1.55 -4.96 -19.74
N LEU A 326 -1.39 -6.07 -19.00
CA LEU A 326 -0.09 -6.73 -18.88
C LEU A 326 0.34 -7.44 -20.17
N TYR A 327 -0.54 -8.22 -20.80
CA TYR A 327 -0.19 -8.99 -22.00
C TYR A 327 -1.10 -8.66 -23.18
N ALA A 328 -0.58 -8.87 -24.38
CA ALA A 328 -1.34 -8.85 -25.63
C ALA A 328 -2.46 -9.91 -25.63
N GLY A 329 -3.31 -9.85 -26.64
CA GLY A 329 -4.48 -10.71 -26.78
C GLY A 329 -5.69 -9.86 -27.17
N GLU A 330 -6.08 -9.96 -28.43
CA GLU A 330 -7.08 -9.07 -29.02
C GLU A 330 -8.49 -9.32 -28.49
N ASN A 331 -8.82 -10.55 -28.13
CA ASN A 331 -10.14 -10.89 -27.63
C ASN A 331 -10.11 -11.03 -26.11
N ARG A 332 -10.81 -10.15 -25.38
CA ARG A 332 -10.68 -9.99 -23.93
C ARG A 332 -12.02 -10.01 -23.21
N LEU A 333 -12.05 -10.71 -22.08
CA LEU A 333 -13.13 -10.66 -21.10
C LEU A 333 -12.54 -10.49 -19.69
N VAL A 334 -12.60 -9.28 -19.14
CA VAL A 334 -12.11 -9.01 -17.79
C VAL A 334 -13.26 -8.55 -16.92
N THR A 335 -13.58 -9.31 -15.88
CA THR A 335 -14.73 -9.04 -15.02
C THR A 335 -14.41 -9.27 -13.56
N MET A 336 -15.07 -8.50 -12.68
CA MET A 336 -15.06 -8.71 -11.24
C MET A 336 -16.49 -8.74 -10.72
N ARG A 337 -16.74 -9.49 -9.65
CA ARG A 337 -18.03 -9.54 -8.97
C ARG A 337 -17.85 -9.31 -7.47
N LEU A 338 -18.67 -8.42 -6.91
CA LEU A 338 -18.71 -8.13 -5.48
C LEU A 338 -19.89 -8.87 -4.84
N ALA A 339 -19.58 -9.89 -4.04
CA ALA A 339 -20.56 -10.64 -3.28
C ALA A 339 -20.79 -10.03 -1.88
N PRO A 340 -22.01 -10.13 -1.31
CA PRO A 340 -22.26 -9.70 0.06
C PRO A 340 -21.60 -10.68 1.04
N LEU A 341 -20.74 -10.18 1.93
CA LEU A 341 -20.18 -10.90 3.07
C LEU A 341 -20.32 -10.08 4.35
N ASP A 342 -20.55 -10.77 5.46
CA ASP A 342 -20.69 -10.20 6.80
C ASP A 342 -19.42 -10.42 7.65
N LEU A 343 -18.26 -10.46 6.99
CA LEU A 343 -16.94 -10.43 7.62
C LEU A 343 -16.53 -8.96 7.91
N PRO A 344 -15.43 -8.72 8.66
CA PRO A 344 -14.84 -7.39 8.78
C PRO A 344 -14.65 -6.68 7.43
N GLU A 345 -14.54 -5.35 7.44
CA GLU A 345 -14.48 -4.57 6.21
C GLU A 345 -13.28 -4.96 5.33
N GLY A 346 -13.56 -5.44 4.12
CA GLY A 346 -12.55 -5.66 3.09
C GLY A 346 -12.08 -4.33 2.51
N ASN A 347 -10.77 -4.09 2.44
CA ASN A 347 -10.24 -2.84 1.91
C ASN A 347 -8.76 -2.98 1.47
N ALA A 348 -8.16 -1.85 1.09
CA ALA A 348 -6.81 -1.82 0.56
C ALA A 348 -5.76 -2.45 1.50
N MET A 349 -4.99 -3.37 0.93
CA MET A 349 -3.67 -3.80 1.40
C MET A 349 -2.71 -3.69 0.21
N ARG A 350 -1.44 -3.37 0.47
CA ARG A 350 -0.37 -3.06 -0.51
C ARG A 350 -0.61 -3.66 -1.91
N ALA A 351 -0.75 -2.80 -2.92
CA ALA A 351 -1.16 -3.18 -4.29
C ALA A 351 -2.54 -3.89 -4.35
N PRO A 352 -3.64 -3.22 -3.91
CA PRO A 352 -4.99 -3.77 -4.03
C PRO A 352 -5.32 -4.06 -5.49
N GLY A 353 -5.84 -5.26 -5.76
CA GLY A 353 -6.03 -5.82 -7.09
C GLY A 353 -4.79 -6.54 -7.60
N GLU A 354 -3.71 -5.82 -7.91
CA GLU A 354 -2.50 -6.37 -8.54
C GLU A 354 -1.86 -7.51 -7.74
N THR A 355 -1.83 -7.46 -6.40
CA THR A 355 -1.26 -8.57 -5.60
C THR A 355 -2.02 -9.88 -5.83
N PRO A 356 -3.30 -10.02 -5.48
CA PRO A 356 -4.03 -11.26 -5.71
C PRO A 356 -4.23 -11.57 -7.20
N GLY A 357 -4.31 -10.55 -8.06
CA GLY A 357 -4.42 -10.70 -9.50
C GLY A 357 -3.19 -11.36 -10.13
N LEU A 358 -1.99 -10.90 -9.75
CA LEU A 358 -0.74 -11.44 -10.27
C LEU A 358 -0.31 -12.73 -9.56
N MET A 359 -0.76 -12.98 -8.32
CA MET A 359 -0.67 -14.31 -7.69
C MET A 359 -1.24 -15.42 -8.59
N VAL A 360 -2.29 -15.09 -9.36
CA VAL A 360 -3.03 -16.01 -10.20
C VAL A 360 -2.63 -15.92 -11.67
N LEU A 361 -2.64 -14.72 -12.26
CA LEU A 361 -2.31 -14.52 -13.68
C LEU A 361 -0.92 -15.06 -14.02
N GLU A 362 0.07 -14.85 -13.15
CA GLU A 362 1.44 -15.26 -13.43
C GLU A 362 1.71 -16.76 -13.22
N ILE A 363 0.88 -17.47 -12.45
CA ILE A 363 0.86 -18.94 -12.48
C ILE A 363 0.24 -19.39 -13.81
N ALA A 364 -0.91 -18.81 -14.20
CA ALA A 364 -1.59 -19.19 -15.43
C ALA A 364 -0.70 -19.01 -16.66
N MET A 365 0.08 -17.92 -16.73
CA MET A 365 1.07 -17.69 -17.79
C MET A 365 2.17 -18.75 -17.82
N ASP A 366 2.61 -19.25 -16.66
CA ASP A 366 3.62 -20.30 -16.55
C ASP A 366 3.05 -21.67 -16.99
N GLU A 367 1.81 -22.00 -16.60
CA GLU A 367 1.11 -23.20 -17.04
C GLU A 367 0.82 -23.18 -18.56
N MET A 368 0.47 -22.03 -19.12
CA MET A 368 0.26 -21.89 -20.56
C MET A 368 1.56 -22.03 -21.34
N ALA A 369 2.65 -21.44 -20.86
CA ALA A 369 3.98 -21.62 -21.44
C ALA A 369 4.40 -23.10 -21.43
N GLU A 370 4.18 -23.80 -20.31
CA GLU A 370 4.42 -25.23 -20.19
C GLU A 370 3.59 -26.06 -21.19
N LYS A 371 2.30 -25.77 -21.32
CA LYS A 371 1.42 -26.46 -22.28
C LYS A 371 1.88 -26.28 -23.72
N LEU A 372 2.44 -25.11 -24.04
CA LEU A 372 3.05 -24.79 -25.33
C LEU A 372 4.50 -25.28 -25.47
N LYS A 373 5.09 -25.83 -24.40
CA LYS A 373 6.52 -26.20 -24.32
C LYS A 373 7.46 -25.04 -24.63
N LEU A 374 7.09 -23.85 -24.19
CA LEU A 374 7.87 -22.63 -24.28
C LEU A 374 8.52 -22.30 -22.95
N ASP A 375 9.70 -21.67 -23.00
CA ASP A 375 10.25 -21.03 -21.82
C ASP A 375 9.31 -19.90 -21.34
N PRO A 376 9.00 -19.82 -20.03
CA PRO A 376 8.02 -18.87 -19.51
C PRO A 376 8.47 -17.41 -19.58
N ILE A 377 9.76 -17.12 -19.76
CA ILE A 377 10.24 -15.75 -20.05
C ILE A 377 9.98 -15.43 -21.51
N GLN A 378 10.33 -16.34 -22.42
CA GLN A 378 10.07 -16.15 -23.85
C GLN A 378 8.58 -16.03 -24.15
N PHE A 379 7.72 -16.79 -23.48
CA PHE A 379 6.26 -16.68 -23.63
C PHE A 379 5.74 -15.30 -23.21
N ARG A 380 6.28 -14.72 -22.14
CA ARG A 380 5.92 -13.35 -21.70
C ARG A 380 6.42 -12.29 -22.68
N ILE A 381 7.65 -12.43 -23.19
CA ILE A 381 8.23 -11.52 -24.18
C ILE A 381 7.43 -11.56 -25.49
N LEU A 382 7.06 -12.76 -25.95
CA LEU A 382 6.26 -12.97 -27.16
C LEU A 382 4.89 -12.28 -27.08
N ASN A 383 4.34 -12.17 -25.87
CA ASN A 383 3.03 -11.58 -25.61
C ASN A 383 3.11 -10.19 -24.94
N ASP A 384 4.22 -9.48 -25.08
CA ASP A 384 4.33 -8.08 -24.68
C ASP A 384 3.40 -7.18 -25.52
N THR A 385 3.06 -6.02 -24.98
CA THR A 385 2.27 -5.00 -25.69
C THR A 385 2.80 -3.61 -25.35
N GLN A 386 3.01 -2.76 -26.35
CA GLN A 386 3.49 -1.38 -26.17
C GLN A 386 2.35 -0.35 -26.10
N VAL A 387 1.10 -0.82 -26.22
CA VAL A 387 -0.12 -0.01 -26.16
C VAL A 387 -1.13 -0.63 -25.20
N ASP A 388 -2.13 0.14 -24.79
CA ASP A 388 -3.33 -0.39 -24.15
C ASP A 388 -4.03 -1.38 -25.12
N PRO A 389 -4.18 -2.68 -24.76
CA PRO A 389 -4.76 -3.67 -25.67
C PRO A 389 -6.19 -3.40 -26.11
N VAL A 390 -6.94 -2.58 -25.36
CA VAL A 390 -8.33 -2.24 -25.67
C VAL A 390 -8.42 -0.89 -26.39
N LYS A 391 -7.40 -0.04 -26.24
CA LYS A 391 -7.29 1.29 -26.83
C LYS A 391 -5.93 1.43 -27.50
N THR A 392 -5.77 0.80 -28.66
CA THR A 392 -4.46 0.65 -29.32
C THR A 392 -3.84 1.99 -29.75
N GLU A 393 -4.63 3.07 -29.80
CA GLU A 393 -4.17 4.45 -29.99
C GLU A 393 -3.50 5.06 -28.76
N ARG A 394 -3.61 4.43 -27.58
CA ARG A 394 -3.08 4.90 -26.29
C ARG A 394 -1.81 4.13 -25.93
N PRO A 395 -0.60 4.66 -26.23
CA PRO A 395 0.64 4.00 -25.90
C PRO A 395 0.93 4.02 -24.39
N PHE A 396 1.78 3.10 -23.92
CA PHE A 396 2.42 3.27 -22.63
C PHE A 396 3.38 4.47 -22.67
N SER A 397 3.49 5.24 -21.58
CA SER A 397 4.46 6.35 -21.51
C SER A 397 5.90 5.83 -21.60
N GLN A 398 6.19 4.77 -20.85
CA GLN A 398 7.41 3.97 -20.87
C GLN A 398 7.04 2.55 -20.45
N ARG A 399 7.54 1.54 -21.16
CA ARG A 399 7.34 0.12 -20.82
C ARG A 399 8.60 -0.70 -21.11
N ARG A 400 9.28 -1.12 -20.05
CA ARG A 400 10.54 -1.91 -20.10
C ARG A 400 10.40 -3.31 -19.49
N LEU A 401 9.23 -3.94 -19.65
CA LEU A 401 8.99 -5.29 -19.12
C LEU A 401 9.94 -6.33 -19.71
N ILE A 402 10.14 -6.30 -21.04
CA ILE A 402 11.04 -7.21 -21.74
C ILE A 402 12.46 -7.12 -21.15
N GLU A 403 12.94 -5.90 -20.93
CA GLU A 403 14.27 -5.68 -20.38
C GLU A 403 14.37 -6.13 -18.91
N CYS A 404 13.33 -5.90 -18.10
CA CYS A 404 13.31 -6.42 -16.73
C CYS A 404 13.46 -7.95 -16.71
N LEU A 405 12.75 -8.64 -17.62
CA LEU A 405 12.82 -10.08 -17.77
C LEU A 405 14.20 -10.56 -18.25
N GLN A 406 14.77 -9.91 -19.27
CA GLN A 406 16.06 -10.28 -19.84
C GLN A 406 17.22 -10.02 -18.86
N THR A 407 17.29 -8.82 -18.27
CA THR A 407 18.29 -8.47 -17.26
C THR A 407 18.19 -9.39 -16.06
N GLY A 408 16.97 -9.71 -15.60
CA GLY A 408 16.76 -10.62 -14.50
C GLY A 408 17.17 -12.05 -14.83
N ALA A 409 16.87 -12.54 -16.04
CA ALA A 409 17.27 -13.87 -16.47
C ALA A 409 18.79 -14.05 -16.49
N GLU A 410 19.51 -13.05 -17.01
CA GLU A 410 20.98 -13.03 -17.04
C GLU A 410 21.56 -13.01 -15.62
N HIS A 411 21.15 -12.06 -14.79
CA HIS A 411 21.68 -11.91 -13.43
C HIS A 411 21.33 -13.08 -12.51
N PHE A 412 20.15 -13.67 -12.67
CA PHE A 412 19.70 -14.79 -11.85
C PHE A 412 20.32 -16.13 -12.26
N GLY A 413 20.95 -16.20 -13.44
CA GLY A 413 21.44 -17.44 -14.03
C GLY A 413 20.31 -18.37 -14.45
N TRP A 414 19.30 -17.84 -15.15
CA TRP A 414 18.11 -18.57 -15.59
C TRP A 414 18.43 -19.73 -16.54
N ASP A 415 19.52 -19.63 -17.29
CA ASP A 415 20.06 -20.70 -18.14
C ASP A 415 20.37 -21.99 -17.38
N LYS A 416 20.54 -21.93 -16.05
CA LYS A 416 20.76 -23.08 -15.17
C LYS A 416 19.46 -23.76 -14.72
N ARG A 417 18.29 -23.19 -15.00
CA ARG A 417 17.00 -23.80 -14.65
C ARG A 417 16.77 -25.04 -15.51
N ASN A 418 16.47 -26.17 -14.86
CA ASN A 418 15.94 -27.32 -15.58
C ASN A 418 14.44 -27.10 -15.86
N ALA A 419 14.05 -27.13 -17.14
CA ALA A 419 12.66 -26.97 -17.54
C ALA A 419 11.76 -28.14 -17.10
N THR A 420 12.34 -29.32 -16.87
CA THR A 420 11.62 -30.49 -16.35
C THR A 420 11.53 -30.40 -14.82
N PRO A 421 10.34 -30.27 -14.23
CA PRO A 421 10.18 -30.18 -12.77
C PRO A 421 10.73 -31.40 -12.02
N GLY A 422 11.10 -31.21 -10.74
CA GLY A 422 11.47 -32.34 -9.86
C GLY A 422 12.85 -32.95 -10.10
N THR A 423 13.65 -32.38 -10.99
CA THR A 423 14.91 -32.99 -11.46
C THR A 423 16.16 -32.52 -10.75
N ARG A 424 16.17 -31.31 -10.17
CA ARG A 424 17.34 -30.77 -9.45
C ARG A 424 17.19 -31.03 -7.95
N ARG A 425 18.21 -31.65 -7.36
CA ARG A 425 18.22 -32.01 -5.94
C ARG A 425 19.57 -31.70 -5.29
N GLU A 426 19.53 -31.23 -4.04
CA GLU A 426 20.68 -31.04 -3.17
C GLU A 426 20.40 -31.73 -1.82
N GLY A 427 20.93 -32.94 -1.64
CA GLY A 427 20.59 -33.78 -0.48
C GLY A 427 19.10 -34.14 -0.48
N ARG A 428 18.35 -33.73 0.56
CA ARG A 428 16.88 -33.93 0.63
C ARG A 428 16.07 -32.82 -0.06
N TRP A 429 16.71 -31.72 -0.44
CA TRP A 429 16.04 -30.54 -0.95
C TRP A 429 15.86 -30.62 -2.46
N LEU A 430 14.61 -30.52 -2.91
CA LEU A 430 14.24 -30.31 -4.31
C LEU A 430 14.39 -28.82 -4.62
N ILE A 431 15.15 -28.49 -5.65
CA ILE A 431 15.51 -27.10 -5.96
C ILE A 431 14.77 -26.65 -7.22
N GLY A 432 14.06 -25.52 -7.14
CA GLY A 432 13.30 -24.98 -8.26
C GLY A 432 13.55 -23.50 -8.46
N MET A 433 13.47 -23.06 -9.71
CA MET A 433 13.52 -21.66 -10.11
C MET A 433 12.21 -21.24 -10.77
N GLY A 434 11.68 -20.10 -10.34
CA GLY A 434 10.43 -19.52 -10.84
C GLY A 434 10.58 -18.06 -11.24
N VAL A 435 9.71 -17.62 -12.15
CA VAL A 435 9.65 -16.26 -12.66
C VAL A 435 8.21 -15.76 -12.69
N ALA A 436 8.01 -14.47 -12.47
CA ALA A 436 6.76 -13.76 -12.68
C ALA A 436 7.01 -12.31 -13.07
N ALA A 437 6.12 -11.75 -13.89
CA ALA A 437 6.09 -10.34 -14.23
C ALA A 437 5.37 -9.51 -13.17
N ALA A 438 5.68 -8.23 -13.14
CA ALA A 438 5.04 -7.23 -12.31
C ALA A 438 4.50 -6.08 -13.18
N ILE A 439 3.30 -5.62 -12.85
CA ILE A 439 2.74 -4.35 -13.32
C ILE A 439 2.05 -3.67 -12.14
N ARG A 440 2.17 -2.34 -12.08
CA ARG A 440 1.35 -1.49 -11.22
C ARG A 440 1.22 -0.12 -11.87
N ASN A 441 0.02 0.45 -11.87
CA ASN A 441 -0.19 1.76 -12.49
C ASN A 441 0.56 2.89 -11.75
N ASN A 442 0.98 3.90 -12.50
CA ASN A 442 1.47 5.15 -11.95
C ASN A 442 0.31 6.13 -11.88
N LEU A 443 -0.11 6.46 -10.66
CA LEU A 443 -1.22 7.36 -10.40
C LEU A 443 -0.68 8.76 -10.08
N LEU A 444 -1.42 9.78 -10.49
CA LEU A 444 -1.06 11.18 -10.29
C LEU A 444 -2.15 11.86 -9.48
N VAL A 445 -1.76 12.49 -8.37
CA VAL A 445 -2.66 13.16 -7.43
C VAL A 445 -2.07 14.53 -7.11
N LYS A 446 -2.92 15.57 -7.10
CA LYS A 446 -2.50 16.93 -6.72
C LYS A 446 -1.73 16.91 -5.39
N SER A 447 -0.63 17.64 -5.31
CA SER A 447 0.19 17.71 -4.11
C SER A 447 0.87 19.06 -3.95
N GLY A 448 0.87 19.61 -2.75
CA GLY A 448 1.48 20.89 -2.42
C GLY A 448 2.52 20.83 -1.31
N ALA A 449 3.33 21.88 -1.27
CA ALA A 449 4.34 22.10 -0.24
C ALA A 449 4.58 23.60 -0.05
N ARG A 450 5.09 23.94 1.13
CA ARG A 450 5.63 25.26 1.46
C ARG A 450 7.11 25.10 1.70
N VAL A 451 7.91 25.97 1.07
CA VAL A 451 9.37 25.95 1.17
C VAL A 451 9.83 27.35 1.57
N ARG A 452 10.69 27.43 2.59
CA ARG A 452 11.24 28.67 3.12
C ARG A 452 12.76 28.66 3.04
N LEU A 453 13.34 29.73 2.51
CA LEU A 453 14.76 30.06 2.69
C LEU A 453 14.88 30.90 3.97
N GLU A 454 15.52 30.30 4.98
CA GLU A 454 15.76 30.94 6.27
C GLU A 454 16.92 31.93 6.20
N ARG A 455 17.02 32.82 7.20
CA ARG A 455 18.05 33.87 7.25
C ARG A 455 19.48 33.32 7.31
N ASP A 456 19.66 32.15 7.90
CA ASP A 456 20.96 31.47 8.00
C ASP A 456 21.34 30.71 6.72
N GLY A 457 20.45 30.66 5.73
CA GLY A 457 20.65 29.98 4.45
C GLY A 457 20.06 28.57 4.38
N LYS A 458 19.46 28.08 5.47
CA LYS A 458 18.79 26.77 5.47
C LYS A 458 17.47 26.80 4.71
N ILE A 459 17.07 25.62 4.23
CA ILE A 459 15.78 25.41 3.57
C ILE A 459 14.85 24.64 4.51
N THR A 460 13.70 25.20 4.81
CA THR A 460 12.63 24.50 5.55
C THR A 460 11.54 24.06 4.58
N VAL A 461 11.12 22.80 4.62
CA VAL A 461 10.03 22.26 3.81
C VAL A 461 8.90 21.77 4.71
N GLU A 462 7.68 22.19 4.43
CA GLU A 462 6.46 21.81 5.14
C GLU A 462 5.43 21.26 4.15
N THR A 463 4.88 20.08 4.43
CA THR A 463 3.79 19.47 3.65
C THR A 463 3.08 18.43 4.51
N ASP A 464 1.77 18.22 4.33
CA ASP A 464 1.04 17.20 5.10
C ASP A 464 1.37 15.76 4.66
N MET A 465 2.30 15.59 3.72
CA MET A 465 2.80 14.29 3.27
C MET A 465 3.31 13.48 4.46
N THR A 466 3.14 12.16 4.41
CA THR A 466 3.51 11.25 5.49
C THR A 466 4.75 10.41 5.14
N ASP A 467 5.49 9.98 6.17
CA ASP A 467 6.51 8.94 6.04
C ASP A 467 6.13 7.71 6.88
N ILE A 468 5.66 6.67 6.19
CA ILE A 468 5.22 5.43 6.82
C ILE A 468 6.34 4.38 6.91
N GLY A 469 7.59 4.84 6.87
CA GLY A 469 8.76 4.01 6.60
C GLY A 469 9.18 4.03 5.14
N THR A 470 8.55 4.83 4.29
CA THR A 470 8.88 4.96 2.85
C THR A 470 10.16 5.75 2.58
N GLY A 471 10.54 6.67 3.49
CA GLY A 471 11.67 7.58 3.28
C GLY A 471 11.29 8.91 2.63
N SER A 472 10.01 9.30 2.72
CA SER A 472 9.47 10.59 2.27
C SER A 472 10.26 11.78 2.81
N TYR A 473 10.67 11.75 4.08
CA TYR A 473 11.50 12.81 4.68
C TYR A 473 12.76 13.07 3.85
N THR A 474 13.52 12.01 3.56
CA THR A 474 14.78 12.12 2.82
C THR A 474 14.59 12.52 1.37
N ILE A 475 13.63 11.95 0.63
CA ILE A 475 13.47 12.29 -0.79
C ILE A 475 12.92 13.71 -0.98
N ILE A 476 12.12 14.22 -0.04
CA ILE A 476 11.68 15.62 -0.02
C ILE A 476 12.86 16.54 0.25
N ALA A 477 13.71 16.20 1.23
CA ALA A 477 14.93 16.95 1.51
C ALA A 477 15.89 16.96 0.31
N GLN A 478 16.12 15.80 -0.33
CA GLN A 478 16.95 15.69 -1.53
C GLN A 478 16.40 16.54 -2.68
N THR A 479 15.07 16.59 -2.84
CA THR A 479 14.43 17.41 -3.88
C THR A 479 14.66 18.89 -3.63
N ALA A 480 14.43 19.38 -2.40
CA ALA A 480 14.67 20.78 -2.07
C ALA A 480 16.16 21.16 -2.16
N ALA A 481 17.06 20.28 -1.72
CA ALA A 481 18.50 20.46 -1.82
C ALA A 481 18.96 20.58 -3.29
N GLU A 482 18.51 19.69 -4.17
CA GLU A 482 18.79 19.73 -5.61
C GLU A 482 18.28 21.03 -6.25
N MET A 483 17.06 21.43 -5.91
CA MET A 483 16.42 22.62 -6.47
C MET A 483 17.05 23.92 -5.99
N MET A 484 17.51 23.98 -4.74
CA MET A 484 18.07 25.20 -4.14
C MET A 484 19.60 25.22 -4.17
N GLY A 485 20.25 24.15 -4.64
CA GLY A 485 21.69 24.05 -4.77
C GLY A 485 22.42 24.04 -3.43
N VAL A 486 21.85 23.41 -2.40
CA VAL A 486 22.42 23.32 -1.03
C VAL A 486 22.74 21.87 -0.65
N GLY A 487 23.46 21.67 0.47
CA GLY A 487 23.67 20.35 1.06
C GLY A 487 22.38 19.75 1.61
N LEU A 488 22.33 18.42 1.77
CA LEU A 488 21.17 17.74 2.36
C LEU A 488 20.98 18.12 3.84
N GLU A 489 22.09 18.35 4.55
CA GLU A 489 22.19 18.79 5.93
C GLU A 489 21.65 20.20 6.18
N ASP A 490 21.51 21.00 5.13
CA ASP A 490 20.96 22.37 5.17
C ASP A 490 19.44 22.38 4.95
N VAL A 491 18.80 21.21 4.84
CA VAL A 491 17.36 21.08 4.64
C VAL A 491 16.68 20.48 5.88
N VAL A 492 15.67 21.19 6.37
CA VAL A 492 14.77 20.73 7.44
C VAL A 492 13.42 20.38 6.82
N VAL A 493 12.85 19.23 7.19
CA VAL A 493 11.57 18.75 6.65
C VAL A 493 10.59 18.47 7.79
N HIS A 494 9.40 19.07 7.70
CA HIS A 494 8.27 18.82 8.59
C HIS A 494 7.12 18.20 7.80
N LEU A 495 6.62 17.07 8.29
CA LEU A 495 5.65 16.20 7.62
C LEU A 495 4.43 15.92 8.50
N GLY A 496 3.34 15.50 7.88
CA GLY A 496 2.23 14.83 8.55
C GLY A 496 1.40 15.71 9.49
N ASP A 497 1.30 17.02 9.24
CA ASP A 497 0.45 17.94 10.00
C ASP A 497 -0.54 18.63 9.06
N SER A 498 -1.82 18.63 9.42
CA SER A 498 -2.87 19.21 8.58
C SER A 498 -2.82 20.74 8.49
N SER A 499 -1.98 21.40 9.29
CA SER A 499 -1.67 22.82 9.14
C SER A 499 -0.67 23.13 8.01
N PHE A 500 -0.02 22.10 7.46
CA PHE A 500 0.84 22.21 6.29
C PHE A 500 0.04 22.06 4.99
N PRO A 501 0.61 22.48 3.83
CA PRO A 501 -0.07 22.35 2.55
C PRO A 501 -0.44 20.91 2.23
N VAL A 502 -1.63 20.75 1.67
CA VAL A 502 -2.19 19.44 1.31
C VAL A 502 -1.36 18.76 0.23
N SER A 503 -0.88 17.58 0.54
CA SER A 503 -0.18 16.67 -0.36
C SER A 503 -1.11 15.61 -0.94
N SER A 504 -0.55 14.70 -1.72
CA SER A 504 -1.25 13.47 -2.14
C SER A 504 -1.48 12.47 -1.00
N GLY A 505 -0.72 12.56 0.10
CA GLY A 505 -0.60 11.51 1.12
C GLY A 505 0.15 10.26 0.63
N SER A 506 0.13 9.19 1.44
CA SER A 506 0.83 7.93 1.15
C SER A 506 -0.14 6.82 0.75
N GLY A 507 -0.37 6.62 -0.55
CA GLY A 507 -1.20 5.53 -1.09
C GLY A 507 -0.97 5.32 -2.59
N GLY A 508 -1.52 4.25 -3.17
CA GLY A 508 -1.51 3.99 -4.61
C GLY A 508 -0.14 4.12 -5.30
N GLN A 509 0.94 3.92 -4.55
CA GLN A 509 2.33 4.24 -4.87
C GLN A 509 2.62 5.62 -5.48
N PHE A 510 1.70 6.59 -5.40
CA PHE A 510 1.88 7.93 -5.99
C PHE A 510 2.71 8.87 -5.11
N GLY A 511 2.85 8.54 -3.81
CA GLY A 511 3.31 9.46 -2.77
C GLY A 511 4.66 10.10 -3.06
N ALA A 512 5.67 9.29 -3.41
CA ALA A 512 7.02 9.80 -3.68
C ALA A 512 7.05 10.77 -4.86
N ASN A 513 6.42 10.41 -5.98
CA ASN A 513 6.41 11.23 -7.19
C ASN A 513 5.62 12.53 -6.99
N CYS A 514 4.40 12.44 -6.44
CA CYS A 514 3.52 13.60 -6.30
C CYS A 514 4.02 14.58 -5.24
N SER A 515 4.47 14.09 -4.07
CA SER A 515 4.94 14.99 -3.01
C SER A 515 6.20 15.74 -3.41
N THR A 516 7.18 15.06 -4.04
CA THR A 516 8.40 15.72 -4.53
C THR A 516 8.13 16.64 -5.72
N ALA A 517 7.16 16.32 -6.59
CA ALA A 517 6.70 17.26 -7.63
C ALA A 517 6.01 18.51 -7.04
N GLY A 518 5.32 18.39 -5.90
CA GLY A 518 4.79 19.53 -5.14
C GLY A 518 5.91 20.41 -4.56
N VAL A 519 6.95 19.79 -4.01
CA VAL A 519 8.17 20.49 -3.53
C VAL A 519 8.89 21.17 -4.68
N TYR A 520 9.04 20.50 -5.83
CA TYR A 520 9.58 21.09 -7.06
C TYR A 520 8.83 22.37 -7.44
N ALA A 521 7.49 22.34 -7.45
CA ALA A 521 6.67 23.50 -7.78
C ALA A 521 6.90 24.67 -6.81
N ALA A 522 6.94 24.39 -5.50
CA ALA A 522 7.20 25.40 -4.48
C ALA A 522 8.64 25.97 -4.58
N CYS A 523 9.63 25.12 -4.84
CA CYS A 523 11.02 25.55 -5.05
C CYS A 523 11.18 26.40 -6.32
N MET A 524 10.44 26.14 -7.39
CA MET A 524 10.48 26.99 -8.59
C MET A 524 10.02 28.42 -8.25
N LYS A 525 8.91 28.57 -7.52
CA LYS A 525 8.48 29.89 -7.02
C LYS A 525 9.50 30.51 -6.06
N LEU A 526 10.13 29.71 -5.20
CA LEU A 526 11.15 30.22 -4.29
C LEU A 526 12.39 30.73 -5.05
N ARG A 527 12.81 30.03 -6.11
CA ARG A 527 13.92 30.46 -6.98
C ARG A 527 13.60 31.81 -7.62
N GLU A 528 12.38 32.01 -8.12
CA GLU A 528 11.92 33.31 -8.67
C GLU A 528 11.95 34.43 -7.63
N ALA A 529 11.50 34.15 -6.40
CA ALA A 529 11.54 35.12 -5.31
C ALA A 529 12.98 35.48 -4.90
N VAL A 530 13.87 34.48 -4.85
CA VAL A 530 15.30 34.67 -4.56
C VAL A 530 15.99 35.51 -5.64
N THR A 531 15.81 35.17 -6.92
CA THR A 531 16.43 35.93 -8.02
C THR A 531 15.93 37.37 -8.05
N THR A 532 14.65 37.60 -7.76
CA THR A 532 14.08 38.95 -7.62
C THR A 532 14.76 39.73 -6.49
N LYS A 533 14.92 39.11 -5.31
CA LYS A 533 15.60 39.75 -4.16
C LYS A 533 17.06 40.06 -4.42
N LEU A 534 17.74 39.26 -5.24
CA LEU A 534 19.13 39.47 -5.63
C LEU A 534 19.32 40.37 -6.85
N GLY A 535 18.23 40.81 -7.51
CA GLY A 535 18.31 41.58 -8.75
C GLY A 535 18.91 40.77 -9.92
N MET A 536 18.62 39.47 -9.98
CA MET A 536 19.14 38.49 -10.93
C MET A 536 18.02 37.89 -11.80
N THR A 537 17.14 38.75 -12.35
CA THR A 537 15.89 38.34 -13.03
C THR A 537 16.02 38.16 -14.55
N GLU A 538 17.10 38.63 -15.18
CA GLU A 538 17.30 38.59 -16.63
C GLU A 538 18.23 37.42 -17.04
N GLY A 539 17.64 36.24 -17.24
CA GLY A 539 18.33 35.04 -17.73
C GLY A 539 18.18 33.82 -16.81
N ASP A 540 18.84 32.73 -17.17
CA ASP A 540 18.70 31.44 -16.47
C ASP A 540 19.66 31.34 -15.28
N ALA A 541 19.17 31.75 -14.10
CA ALA A 541 19.95 31.65 -12.87
C ALA A 541 20.15 30.18 -12.45
N VAL A 542 21.40 29.82 -12.17
CA VAL A 542 21.82 28.50 -11.68
C VAL A 542 21.98 28.55 -10.17
N PHE A 543 21.38 27.59 -9.48
CA PHE A 543 21.50 27.43 -8.02
C PHE A 543 22.43 26.24 -7.78
N ALA A 544 23.59 26.49 -7.18
CA ALA A 544 24.60 25.47 -6.92
C ALA A 544 25.55 25.93 -5.80
N ASP A 545 26.02 24.99 -4.99
CA ASP A 545 27.05 25.20 -3.96
C ASP A 545 26.72 26.34 -2.97
N GLY A 546 25.45 26.48 -2.62
CA GLY A 546 24.93 27.54 -1.75
C GLY A 546 24.96 28.93 -2.39
N GLN A 547 25.09 29.02 -3.71
CA GLN A 547 25.16 30.26 -4.49
C GLN A 547 24.06 30.32 -5.56
N VAL A 548 23.71 31.55 -5.95
CA VAL A 548 22.94 31.87 -7.15
C VAL A 548 23.89 32.48 -8.17
N GLN A 549 23.94 31.91 -9.37
CA GLN A 549 24.84 32.30 -10.45
C GLN A 549 24.04 32.78 -11.66
N LEU A 550 24.39 33.95 -12.20
CA LEU A 550 23.81 34.49 -13.44
C LEU A 550 24.88 35.25 -14.22
N GLY A 551 25.29 34.71 -15.38
CA GLY A 551 26.45 35.21 -16.12
C GLY A 551 27.72 35.14 -15.24
N ASN A 552 28.39 36.29 -15.06
CA ASN A 552 29.59 36.39 -14.22
C ASN A 552 29.29 36.71 -12.75
N LYS A 553 28.02 36.92 -12.37
CA LYS A 553 27.64 37.21 -10.98
C LYS A 553 27.43 35.90 -10.23
N GLN A 554 28.04 35.79 -9.04
CA GLN A 554 27.80 34.71 -8.09
C GLN A 554 27.53 35.35 -6.73
N VAL A 555 26.38 35.02 -6.13
CA VAL A 555 25.95 35.59 -4.86
C VAL A 555 25.53 34.48 -3.91
N PRO A 556 25.95 34.51 -2.63
CA PRO A 556 25.49 33.52 -1.66
C PRO A 556 23.98 33.52 -1.52
N LEU A 557 23.37 32.33 -1.55
CA LEU A 557 21.91 32.14 -1.47
C LEU A 557 21.32 32.85 -0.25
N ARG A 558 21.98 32.72 0.91
CA ARG A 558 21.58 33.37 2.17
C ARG A 558 21.42 34.90 2.07
N ASN A 559 22.12 35.56 1.15
CA ASN A 559 22.03 37.01 0.99
C ASN A 559 20.63 37.44 0.52
N ALA A 560 19.89 36.56 -0.16
CA ALA A 560 18.50 36.85 -0.54
C ALA A 560 17.60 37.00 0.69
N ALA A 561 17.87 36.23 1.75
CA ALA A 561 17.10 36.20 2.99
C ALA A 561 17.66 37.10 4.11
N GLN A 562 18.67 37.94 3.83
CA GLN A 562 19.32 38.77 4.85
C GLN A 562 18.35 39.71 5.60
N ASN A 563 17.29 40.16 4.92
CA ASN A 563 16.28 41.08 5.46
C ASN A 563 15.01 40.36 5.97
N GLY A 564 15.00 39.03 6.00
CA GLY A 564 13.81 38.23 6.31
C GLY A 564 13.80 36.94 5.52
N ALA A 565 13.27 35.87 6.13
CA ALA A 565 13.08 34.61 5.43
C ALA A 565 12.17 34.81 4.20
N ILE A 566 12.45 34.07 3.14
CA ILE A 566 11.65 34.09 1.91
C ILE A 566 10.85 32.79 1.88
N GLU A 567 9.54 32.91 1.73
CA GLU A 567 8.63 31.77 1.70
C GLU A 567 7.95 31.67 0.35
N ALA A 568 7.75 30.45 -0.13
CA ALA A 568 6.92 30.15 -1.28
C ALA A 568 6.07 28.91 -1.01
N GLU A 569 4.81 28.96 -1.43
CA GLU A 569 3.88 27.84 -1.39
C GLU A 569 3.32 27.60 -2.80
N ASP A 570 3.31 26.35 -3.24
CA ASP A 570 2.66 25.95 -4.47
C ASP A 570 2.18 24.50 -4.42
N SER A 571 1.33 24.16 -5.37
CA SER A 571 0.91 22.78 -5.64
C SER A 571 1.13 22.41 -7.09
N ILE A 572 1.48 21.15 -7.34
CA ILE A 572 1.46 20.55 -8.66
C ILE A 572 0.07 19.98 -8.94
N GLU A 573 -0.48 20.29 -10.11
CA GLU A 573 -1.71 19.72 -10.64
C GLU A 573 -1.42 18.99 -11.95
N PHE A 574 -2.01 17.81 -12.14
CA PHE A 574 -1.78 16.98 -13.32
C PHE A 574 -2.98 17.05 -14.26
N ALA A 575 -2.72 17.24 -15.56
CA ALA A 575 -3.75 17.35 -16.58
C ALA A 575 -3.88 16.07 -17.42
N ASP A 576 -4.13 16.20 -18.72
CA ASP A 576 -4.63 15.13 -19.58
C ASP A 576 -3.57 14.12 -20.06
N LEU A 577 -2.30 14.23 -19.67
CA LEU A 577 -1.25 13.30 -20.09
C LEU A 577 -1.57 11.84 -19.69
N ALA A 578 -2.17 11.62 -18.53
CA ALA A 578 -2.60 10.29 -18.10
C ALA A 578 -3.78 9.72 -18.92
N LYS A 579 -4.50 10.56 -19.67
CA LYS A 579 -5.51 10.12 -20.65
C LYS A 579 -4.86 9.73 -21.97
N GLN A 580 -3.86 10.49 -22.42
CA GLN A 580 -3.13 10.26 -23.67
C GLN A 580 -2.18 9.07 -23.61
N TYR A 581 -1.61 8.80 -22.44
CA TYR A 581 -0.67 7.71 -22.21
C TYR A 581 -1.15 6.80 -21.08
N GLN A 582 -0.92 5.50 -21.22
CA GLN A 582 -0.99 4.58 -20.09
C GLN A 582 0.31 4.67 -19.28
N GLN A 583 0.23 5.20 -18.06
CA GLN A 583 1.38 5.27 -17.17
C GLN A 583 1.37 4.10 -16.20
N SER A 584 2.36 3.22 -16.34
CA SER A 584 2.54 2.06 -15.49
C SER A 584 4.01 1.87 -15.16
N THR A 585 4.23 1.07 -14.13
CA THR A 585 5.55 0.57 -13.71
C THR A 585 5.57 -0.93 -13.90
N PHE A 586 6.76 -1.46 -14.19
CA PHE A 586 6.94 -2.85 -14.59
C PHE A 586 8.08 -3.49 -13.81
N GLY A 587 8.07 -4.81 -13.72
CA GLY A 587 9.19 -5.54 -13.16
C GLY A 587 9.14 -7.02 -13.47
N ALA A 588 10.16 -7.73 -13.02
CA ALA A 588 10.24 -9.17 -13.06
C ALA A 588 10.84 -9.69 -11.75
N HIS A 589 10.24 -10.73 -11.21
CA HIS A 589 10.68 -11.42 -10.01
C HIS A 589 11.20 -12.80 -10.36
N PHE A 590 12.37 -13.14 -9.82
CA PHE A 590 13.02 -14.44 -9.95
C PHE A 590 13.25 -15.00 -8.56
N VAL A 591 12.90 -16.26 -8.35
CA VAL A 591 12.99 -16.93 -7.05
C VAL A 591 13.60 -18.31 -7.20
N GLU A 592 14.48 -18.68 -6.29
CA GLU A 592 14.94 -20.05 -6.10
C GLU A 592 14.44 -20.54 -4.75
N VAL A 593 13.78 -21.70 -4.73
CA VAL A 593 13.29 -22.36 -3.52
C VAL A 593 13.97 -23.70 -3.34
N ALA A 594 14.00 -24.14 -2.08
CA ALA A 594 14.27 -25.51 -1.67
C ALA A 594 13.01 -26.07 -1.02
N VAL A 595 12.53 -27.22 -1.51
CA VAL A 595 11.42 -27.96 -0.90
C VAL A 595 11.97 -29.26 -0.31
N ASP A 596 11.80 -29.49 0.99
CA ASP A 596 12.25 -30.73 1.62
C ASP A 596 11.38 -31.89 1.11
N ALA A 597 12.01 -32.90 0.50
CA ALA A 597 11.31 -34.00 -0.15
C ALA A 597 10.52 -34.92 0.80
N ALA A 598 10.76 -34.85 2.11
CA ALA A 598 10.06 -35.68 3.10
C ALA A 598 8.90 -34.95 3.77
N THR A 599 9.06 -33.65 4.01
CA THR A 599 8.13 -32.86 4.83
C THR A 599 7.29 -31.87 4.03
N GLY A 600 7.70 -31.53 2.80
CA GLY A 600 7.10 -30.45 2.03
C GLY A 600 7.43 -29.05 2.55
N GLU A 601 8.32 -28.92 3.53
CA GLU A 601 8.75 -27.60 3.98
C GLU A 601 9.42 -26.82 2.83
N VAL A 602 8.89 -25.63 2.55
CA VAL A 602 9.44 -24.72 1.55
C VAL A 602 10.34 -23.69 2.23
N ARG A 603 11.53 -23.47 1.68
CA ARG A 603 12.44 -22.39 2.07
C ARG A 603 12.91 -21.62 0.85
N VAL A 604 12.80 -20.31 0.88
CA VAL A 604 13.36 -19.43 -0.15
C VAL A 604 14.88 -19.39 0.03
N ARG A 605 15.64 -19.56 -1.05
CA ARG A 605 17.12 -19.51 -1.02
C ARG A 605 17.66 -18.17 -1.47
N ARG A 606 17.06 -17.60 -2.52
CA ARG A 606 17.41 -16.28 -3.06
C ARG A 606 16.27 -15.73 -3.89
N MET A 607 16.21 -14.41 -3.96
CA MET A 607 15.23 -13.68 -4.75
C MET A 607 15.90 -12.50 -5.46
N LEU A 608 15.47 -12.23 -6.68
CA LEU A 608 15.85 -11.04 -7.44
C LEU A 608 14.58 -10.33 -7.91
N ALA A 609 14.56 -9.01 -7.78
CA ALA A 609 13.59 -8.15 -8.43
C ALA A 609 14.32 -7.20 -9.40
N VAL A 610 13.86 -7.14 -10.65
CA VAL A 610 14.28 -6.11 -11.61
C VAL A 610 13.09 -5.20 -11.85
N CYS A 611 13.25 -3.90 -11.62
CA CYS A 611 12.15 -2.93 -11.61
C CYS A 611 12.40 -1.75 -12.55
N ALA A 612 11.36 -1.36 -13.28
CA ALA A 612 11.25 -0.20 -14.14
C ALA A 612 10.17 0.74 -13.57
N ALA A 613 10.61 1.74 -12.81
CA ALA A 613 9.74 2.62 -12.01
C ALA A 613 10.04 4.12 -12.24
N GLY A 614 10.41 4.49 -13.46
CA GLY A 614 10.94 5.82 -13.75
C GLY A 614 12.20 6.15 -12.93
N ARG A 615 12.49 7.45 -12.79
CA ARG A 615 13.66 7.91 -12.03
C ARG A 615 13.55 7.48 -10.57
N ILE A 616 14.56 6.75 -10.10
CA ILE A 616 14.67 6.39 -8.69
C ILE A 616 15.23 7.57 -7.91
N LEU A 617 14.43 8.12 -6.99
CA LEU A 617 14.78 9.33 -6.23
C LEU A 617 15.85 9.09 -5.16
N ASN A 618 15.85 7.89 -4.55
CA ASN A 618 16.90 7.44 -3.63
C ASN A 618 17.01 5.90 -3.74
N PRO A 619 18.08 5.38 -4.35
CA PRO A 619 18.22 3.95 -4.60
C PRO A 619 18.21 3.08 -3.33
N LYS A 620 18.66 3.60 -2.19
CA LYS A 620 18.74 2.82 -0.95
C LYS A 620 17.37 2.62 -0.29
N SER A 621 16.57 3.68 -0.18
CA SER A 621 15.20 3.57 0.34
C SER A 621 14.27 2.88 -0.66
N ALA A 622 14.44 3.12 -1.97
CA ALA A 622 13.72 2.37 -3.00
C ALA A 622 14.04 0.86 -2.95
N ARG A 623 15.32 0.49 -2.82
CA ARG A 623 15.70 -0.93 -2.58
C ARG A 623 15.01 -1.48 -1.35
N SER A 624 15.00 -0.72 -0.25
CA SER A 624 14.33 -1.13 1.00
C SER A 624 12.83 -1.39 0.80
N GLN A 625 12.15 -0.56 -0.01
CA GLN A 625 10.75 -0.78 -0.37
C GLN A 625 10.53 -2.09 -1.10
N VAL A 626 11.39 -2.43 -2.07
CA VAL A 626 11.27 -3.64 -2.89
C VAL A 626 11.60 -4.89 -2.08
N ILE A 627 12.67 -4.91 -1.29
CA ILE A 627 12.99 -6.09 -0.45
C ILE A 627 11.91 -6.34 0.61
N GLY A 628 11.35 -5.28 1.22
CA GLY A 628 10.22 -5.44 2.14
C GLY A 628 8.94 -5.91 1.44
N ALA A 629 8.76 -5.58 0.16
CA ALA A 629 7.65 -6.08 -0.65
C ALA A 629 7.85 -7.54 -1.06
N MET A 630 9.08 -7.94 -1.38
CA MET A 630 9.47 -9.31 -1.64
C MET A 630 9.21 -10.19 -0.41
N THR A 631 9.59 -9.72 0.78
CA THR A 631 9.28 -10.41 2.04
C THR A 631 7.77 -10.59 2.23
N MET A 632 6.98 -9.52 2.10
CA MET A 632 5.51 -9.61 2.19
C MET A 632 4.92 -10.57 1.13
N GLY A 633 5.48 -10.61 -0.08
CA GLY A 633 5.07 -11.55 -1.12
C GLY A 633 5.42 -13.01 -0.82
N VAL A 634 6.52 -13.28 -0.10
CA VAL A 634 6.82 -14.62 0.44
C VAL A 634 5.81 -15.02 1.51
N GLY A 635 5.44 -14.09 2.39
CA GLY A 635 4.37 -14.31 3.38
C GLY A 635 3.06 -14.72 2.72
N ALA A 636 2.58 -13.90 1.79
CA ALA A 636 1.40 -14.18 0.98
C ALA A 636 1.48 -15.50 0.18
N ALA A 637 2.67 -15.94 -0.20
CA ALA A 637 2.86 -17.19 -0.93
C ALA A 637 2.81 -18.43 -0.04
N LEU A 638 3.34 -18.37 1.19
CA LEU A 638 3.69 -19.56 1.96
C LEU A 638 2.95 -19.72 3.29
N MET A 639 2.45 -18.63 3.90
CA MET A 639 2.03 -18.65 5.31
C MET A 639 0.88 -17.70 5.68
N GLU A 640 0.69 -16.60 4.97
CA GLU A 640 -0.30 -15.59 5.34
C GLU A 640 -1.72 -15.97 4.90
N GLU A 641 -2.58 -16.28 5.88
CA GLU A 641 -4.01 -16.51 5.74
C GLU A 641 -4.74 -16.04 6.99
N LEU A 642 -5.82 -15.27 6.83
CA LEU A 642 -6.82 -15.09 7.89
C LEU A 642 -7.84 -16.23 7.82
N ALA A 643 -7.72 -17.20 8.72
CA ALA A 643 -8.57 -18.39 8.75
C ALA A 643 -9.99 -18.02 9.15
N VAL A 644 -10.96 -18.20 8.25
CA VAL A 644 -12.37 -17.84 8.49
C VAL A 644 -13.13 -18.96 9.20
N ASP A 645 -13.69 -18.70 10.39
CA ASP A 645 -14.74 -19.57 10.94
C ASP A 645 -16.07 -19.23 10.25
N LYS A 646 -16.46 -20.07 9.30
CA LYS A 646 -17.68 -19.90 8.48
C LYS A 646 -18.98 -20.04 9.28
N ARG A 647 -18.93 -20.45 10.55
CA ARG A 647 -20.09 -20.58 11.44
C ARG A 647 -20.23 -19.34 12.32
N LEU A 648 -19.11 -18.85 12.85
CA LEU A 648 -19.06 -17.74 13.81
C LEU A 648 -18.82 -16.37 13.15
N GLY A 649 -18.28 -16.33 11.92
CA GLY A 649 -18.17 -15.12 11.11
C GLY A 649 -17.01 -14.20 11.47
N PHE A 650 -15.83 -14.76 11.74
CA PHE A 650 -14.63 -13.98 12.06
C PHE A 650 -13.35 -14.68 11.60
N PHE A 651 -12.25 -13.93 11.59
CA PHE A 651 -10.91 -14.47 11.37
C PHE A 651 -10.37 -15.02 12.69
N VAL A 652 -10.08 -16.32 12.76
CA VAL A 652 -9.76 -17.07 13.99
C VAL A 652 -8.35 -16.76 14.51
N ASN A 653 -7.37 -16.74 13.62
CA ASN A 653 -5.95 -16.59 13.95
C ASN A 653 -5.53 -15.11 14.02
N HIS A 654 -6.30 -14.31 14.76
CA HIS A 654 -6.30 -12.84 14.69
C HIS A 654 -5.26 -12.14 15.59
N ASP A 655 -4.04 -12.69 15.67
CA ASP A 655 -2.88 -12.12 16.39
C ASP A 655 -1.57 -12.31 15.59
N LEU A 656 -0.42 -11.92 16.14
CA LEU A 656 0.89 -12.04 15.43
C LEU A 656 1.60 -13.39 15.64
N ALA A 657 0.94 -14.36 16.26
CA ALA A 657 1.41 -15.74 16.33
C ALA A 657 0.60 -16.63 15.38
N GLY A 658 -0.72 -16.52 15.40
CA GLY A 658 -1.61 -17.28 14.53
C GLY A 658 -1.64 -16.77 13.08
N TYR A 659 -1.56 -15.46 12.86
CA TYR A 659 -1.31 -14.92 11.53
C TYR A 659 0.20 -14.81 11.32
N GLU A 660 0.75 -15.77 10.60
CA GLU A 660 2.19 -15.92 10.43
C GLU A 660 2.70 -15.00 9.32
N VAL A 661 3.59 -14.08 9.69
CA VAL A 661 4.39 -13.29 8.74
C VAL A 661 5.82 -13.83 8.70
N PRO A 662 6.57 -13.62 7.59
CA PRO A 662 7.95 -14.09 7.51
C PRO A 662 8.82 -13.57 8.64
N VAL A 663 9.65 -14.44 9.19
CA VAL A 663 10.67 -14.10 10.19
C VAL A 663 12.06 -14.03 9.56
N HIS A 664 13.05 -13.62 10.34
CA HIS A 664 14.45 -13.52 9.86
C HIS A 664 14.98 -14.81 9.22
N ALA A 665 14.55 -15.98 9.72
CA ALA A 665 15.01 -17.27 9.21
C ALA A 665 14.47 -17.61 7.80
N ASP A 666 13.38 -16.97 7.36
CA ASP A 666 12.73 -17.28 6.08
C ASP A 666 13.35 -16.53 4.90
N ILE A 667 14.06 -15.43 5.17
CA ILE A 667 14.51 -14.47 4.15
C ILE A 667 16.04 -14.35 4.16
N PRO A 668 16.76 -15.18 3.40
CA PRO A 668 18.22 -15.16 3.38
C PRO A 668 18.80 -14.06 2.48
N HIS A 669 18.56 -14.12 1.17
CA HIS A 669 19.20 -13.24 0.18
C HIS A 669 18.17 -12.60 -0.77
N GLN A 670 18.20 -11.26 -0.85
CA GLN A 670 17.33 -10.47 -1.71
C GLN A 670 18.14 -9.41 -2.48
N GLU A 671 18.01 -9.45 -3.79
CA GLU A 671 18.66 -8.51 -4.72
C GLU A 671 17.63 -7.68 -5.47
N VAL A 672 18.00 -6.44 -5.79
CA VAL A 672 17.13 -5.51 -6.52
C VAL A 672 17.98 -4.77 -7.55
N ILE A 673 17.50 -4.75 -8.78
CA ILE A 673 18.04 -3.95 -9.87
C ILE A 673 16.97 -2.95 -10.30
N PHE A 674 17.32 -1.68 -10.38
CA PHE A 674 16.48 -0.67 -11.01
C PHE A 674 17.02 -0.40 -12.41
N LEU A 675 16.18 -0.55 -13.43
CA LEU A 675 16.55 -0.11 -14.77
C LEU A 675 16.68 1.42 -14.79
N ASP A 676 17.65 1.94 -15.54
CA ASP A 676 17.83 3.38 -15.71
C ASP A 676 16.73 3.92 -16.64
N GLU A 677 15.60 4.30 -16.04
CA GLU A 677 14.43 4.83 -16.70
C GLU A 677 14.14 6.25 -16.20
N ASN A 678 13.76 7.13 -17.12
CA ASN A 678 13.14 8.40 -16.78
C ASN A 678 11.86 8.55 -17.62
N ASP A 679 10.78 9.02 -17.00
CA ASP A 679 9.48 9.17 -17.67
C ASP A 679 9.02 10.63 -17.64
N PRO A 680 9.32 11.43 -18.68
CA PRO A 680 8.92 12.83 -18.74
C PRO A 680 7.40 13.03 -18.82
N ILE A 681 6.60 11.99 -19.06
CA ILE A 681 5.13 12.07 -19.08
C ILE A 681 4.56 12.03 -17.65
N SER A 682 5.33 11.50 -16.69
CA SER A 682 4.87 11.30 -15.31
C SER A 682 4.80 12.61 -14.53
N SER A 683 5.89 13.35 -14.47
CA SER A 683 6.02 14.58 -13.68
C SER A 683 7.33 15.30 -13.99
N PRO A 684 7.58 16.52 -13.46
CA PRO A 684 8.89 17.17 -13.52
C PRO A 684 10.02 16.33 -12.91
N MET A 685 9.69 15.43 -11.98
CA MET A 685 10.66 14.53 -11.33
C MET A 685 11.06 13.36 -12.23
N LYS A 686 10.28 13.09 -13.29
CA LYS A 686 10.43 11.94 -14.19
C LYS A 686 10.39 10.57 -13.48
N ALA A 687 9.81 10.54 -12.28
CA ALA A 687 9.73 9.39 -11.39
C ALA A 687 8.35 8.72 -11.46
N LYS A 688 8.26 7.44 -11.08
CA LYS A 688 7.00 6.72 -10.89
C LYS A 688 7.01 5.96 -9.55
N GLY A 689 5.89 5.33 -9.21
CA GLY A 689 5.76 4.55 -7.97
C GLY A 689 6.52 3.23 -7.99
N VAL A 690 7.17 2.88 -6.87
CA VAL A 690 7.83 1.56 -6.68
C VAL A 690 7.32 0.82 -5.44
N GLY A 691 6.65 1.54 -4.54
CA GLY A 691 6.27 1.03 -3.23
C GLY A 691 5.25 -0.11 -3.29
N GLU A 692 4.42 -0.19 -4.32
CA GLU A 692 3.46 -1.29 -4.51
C GLU A 692 3.93 -2.26 -5.60
N LEU A 693 4.60 -1.76 -6.65
CA LEU A 693 5.20 -2.60 -7.69
C LEU A 693 6.02 -3.77 -7.12
N GLY A 694 6.81 -3.55 -6.07
CA GLY A 694 7.73 -4.57 -5.56
C GLY A 694 7.08 -5.85 -4.99
N ILE A 695 5.77 -5.86 -4.73
CA ILE A 695 5.04 -7.09 -4.30
C ILE A 695 4.35 -7.78 -5.48
N CYS A 696 4.04 -7.03 -6.54
CA CYS A 696 3.32 -7.51 -7.71
C CYS A 696 4.05 -8.69 -8.38
N GLY A 697 3.47 -9.89 -8.34
CA GLY A 697 4.03 -11.09 -8.97
C GLY A 697 5.02 -11.88 -8.12
N VAL A 698 5.48 -11.36 -6.97
CA VAL A 698 6.44 -12.08 -6.08
C VAL A 698 5.91 -13.47 -5.72
N SER A 699 4.67 -13.53 -5.22
CA SER A 699 4.09 -14.78 -4.73
C SER A 699 3.93 -15.83 -5.82
N ALA A 700 3.63 -15.41 -7.06
CA ALA A 700 3.58 -16.30 -8.21
C ALA A 700 4.97 -16.76 -8.64
N ALA A 701 6.01 -15.93 -8.53
CA ALA A 701 7.39 -16.38 -8.76
C ALA A 701 7.79 -17.47 -7.75
N VAL A 702 7.38 -17.34 -6.48
CA VAL A 702 7.56 -18.38 -5.45
C VAL A 702 6.77 -19.65 -5.83
N ALA A 703 5.49 -19.52 -6.20
CA ALA A 703 4.65 -20.64 -6.61
C ALA A 703 5.20 -21.40 -7.83
N ASN A 704 5.66 -20.67 -8.85
CA ASN A 704 6.27 -21.23 -10.05
C ASN A 704 7.61 -21.90 -9.72
N ALA A 705 8.35 -21.40 -8.72
CA ALA A 705 9.58 -22.04 -8.24
C ALA A 705 9.28 -23.35 -7.50
N ILE A 706 8.24 -23.39 -6.66
CA ILE A 706 7.76 -24.62 -5.99
C ILE A 706 7.33 -25.64 -7.03
N TYR A 707 6.58 -25.21 -8.05
CA TYR A 707 6.22 -26.08 -9.17
C TYR A 707 7.46 -26.64 -9.85
N ASN A 708 8.44 -25.80 -10.21
CA ASN A 708 9.67 -26.28 -10.83
C ASN A 708 10.45 -27.25 -9.91
N ALA A 709 10.44 -27.03 -8.60
CA ALA A 709 11.08 -27.92 -7.64
C ALA A 709 10.38 -29.28 -7.54
N THR A 710 9.05 -29.34 -7.62
CA THR A 710 8.28 -30.51 -7.17
C THR A 710 7.41 -31.17 -8.24
N GLY A 711 7.02 -30.44 -9.28
CA GLY A 711 5.96 -30.81 -10.21
C GLY A 711 4.54 -30.61 -9.66
N ALA A 712 4.38 -30.11 -8.42
CA ALA A 712 3.08 -29.86 -7.81
C ALA A 712 2.58 -28.45 -8.14
N ARG A 713 1.44 -28.33 -8.84
CA ARG A 713 0.73 -27.06 -9.03
C ARG A 713 -0.32 -26.88 -7.94
N VAL A 714 -0.11 -25.89 -7.09
CA VAL A 714 -1.10 -25.45 -6.08
C VAL A 714 -1.71 -24.14 -6.56
N ARG A 715 -3.04 -24.11 -6.67
CA ARG A 715 -3.81 -22.93 -7.14
C ARG A 715 -4.59 -22.23 -6.02
N GLU A 716 -4.47 -22.74 -4.80
CA GLU A 716 -5.13 -22.21 -3.61
C GLU A 716 -4.05 -21.76 -2.62
N TYR A 717 -3.81 -20.46 -2.54
CA TYR A 717 -2.83 -19.89 -1.61
C TYR A 717 -3.35 -19.93 -0.16
N PRO A 718 -2.45 -19.93 0.85
CA PRO A 718 -0.99 -20.04 0.73
C PRO A 718 -0.56 -21.46 0.35
N ILE A 719 0.64 -21.62 -0.23
CA ILE A 719 1.20 -22.91 -0.68
C ILE A 719 1.95 -23.54 0.50
N THR A 720 1.17 -24.07 1.43
CA THR A 720 1.65 -24.77 2.62
C THR A 720 2.02 -26.22 2.31
N LEU A 721 2.80 -26.83 3.20
CA LEU A 721 3.37 -28.16 3.00
C LEU A 721 2.32 -29.26 2.79
N ASP A 722 1.17 -29.16 3.44
CA ASP A 722 0.05 -30.10 3.34
C ASP A 722 -0.54 -30.14 1.92
N LYS A 723 -0.42 -29.04 1.17
CA LYS A 723 -0.93 -28.95 -0.21
C LYS A 723 0.00 -29.55 -1.27
N ILE A 724 1.24 -29.90 -0.90
CA ILE A 724 2.22 -30.49 -1.82
C ILE A 724 2.70 -31.88 -1.40
N LEU A 725 2.47 -32.29 -0.14
CA LEU A 725 3.02 -33.50 0.46
C LEU A 725 2.73 -34.77 -0.38
N ASP A 726 1.49 -34.92 -0.85
CA ASP A 726 1.05 -36.07 -1.66
C ASP A 726 1.69 -36.14 -3.06
N SER A 727 2.29 -35.04 -3.51
CA SER A 727 2.98 -34.96 -4.80
C SER A 727 4.49 -35.19 -4.70
N LEU A 728 5.03 -35.36 -3.49
CA LEU A 728 6.47 -35.51 -3.28
C LEU A 728 6.95 -36.95 -3.54
N PRO A 729 8.24 -37.14 -3.85
CA PRO A 729 8.82 -38.47 -4.04
C PRO A 729 8.70 -39.34 -2.79
N THR A 730 8.49 -40.65 -2.97
CA THR A 730 8.57 -41.61 -1.87
C THR A 730 9.99 -41.62 -1.29
N MET A 731 10.10 -41.45 0.03
CA MET A 731 11.37 -41.59 0.73
C MET A 731 11.75 -43.08 0.78
N ILE A 732 12.85 -43.44 0.11
CA ILE A 732 13.46 -44.79 0.15
C ILE A 732 14.41 -44.89 1.34
#